data_AF-R7Q8J3-F1
#
_entry.id   AF-R7Q8J3-F1
#
_cell.length_a   1.000
_cell.length_b   1.000
_cell.length_c   1.000
_cell.angle_alpha   90.00
_cell.angle_beta   90.00
_cell.angle_gamma   90.00
#
_symmetry.space_group_name_H-M   'P 1'
#
loop_
_entity.id
_entity.type
_entity.pdbx_description
1 polymer ?
#
loop_
_entity_poly.entity_id
_entity_poly.type
_entity_poly.pdbx_seq_one_letter_code
_entity_poly.pdbx_strand_id
1 'polypeptide(L)'
;MDASVRPSPLSVRSAASSLILWARSEASRPHPPSHASRLAIPVHPGHPSALAWLRAQRFPQKLFFRSRSLDFEVAAVGFVHHATGPRFTRDAHLELLHILAPDDSTQRFYGAARFDDGPNSRRDDLWKPYDGYTFVLPAVELYRDPDGGFHLAANFYPPAGLDLLTRVLVNIVPTPLSIFTSNPAALIPRADRVADLTIFPDWHAAITTILRDLSTGQYGKIVLARRKRFSFNPHASPTPVHILAALEEQDALKTRHFPPLNGETRPQDSAEQRNSYLFCLQLDHRSAFLGCTPERLFRLEGQSILAEALAGTVRRGSDGNEGQVLSELMSSKNLEEHRFVVDYIRTALADCGVQADTNGPHVRRLPRLMHLATHIHGQFPLPSDTSLNGHRADVGGNASGSNVFKLLRTMHPTPAVCGMPREKTITELENLEDFDRGLFAGPLGWFSREAGEFCVAIRSALVHDNDVTAFAGSGIVPASESRSEWDETELKMSAFTDLFQPAVHKPHVRTERLLMEMVTPLLAANLSLHDLHKLENGDTYPYGTCNGSNTTHVRSGLSGLSLHENSLGAPPPSRSGSTNSLDSSYETCNASTPVGPSSLDFDASMLKDMPNLNTLWGCCVIEELCRNHVNTFFVAPGSRSAPLAVGVVRSRHAILHITHDERGAGFLAVGYARATGRAAAVITSSGTAVANLLPAVVEASMDNLPVILLTADRPPELREVGANQAIRQCEIFGSYTLWTKDIPCPSTCIPLRNLLSDIDYAVHKSGSGSLSSSYESGPIHLNMMFREKLAPDHQAWDREYVNAVGTRWQKSLAPLTQYHSTSSTCTASLEGLFHDLQRKVAGVIIVGGGCGCIRTEDEALALYEIAETLRWPVISDVCGGLRLNKWKKGRLVHYADQILISRAATQALVPDAVLQIGERVTSKRVYELISSASKVCSDRDEEFAHVVVSRSSKRCDQGFTVTHRLRSEVSEILEAVKMVPRASGKRESKLMVLTEISDKMDMVLQKMMQSSVEGDELTEPWCSRVISECTPAFSGLFVGNSMVIRDMDAFGRGRADGMHVRISGNRGASGIDGVVSSGIGFGLGLRREVTIVLGDMSLLHDLNALHLLRRGGAEAWHRVTVVVVNNGGGGIFSMLPIGKHRDVFSPVFDTPHSVEFRHACDMFGMQYHGVRSVGGLRDALNDGGDGGDGGGRRHRMIEAFVSGDHGSNAALHQRLGAAVAQQVASFFAGQGTRRSARCGAGAGAAEEWTT
;
A
#
# COMPACT_ATOMS: atom_id res chain seq x y z
N MET A 1 42.27 2.36 -33.63
CA MET A 1 42.49 1.63 -32.35
C MET A 1 42.20 0.17 -32.58
N ASP A 2 42.61 -0.72 -31.69
CA ASP A 2 42.56 -2.17 -31.90
C ASP A 2 41.12 -2.68 -32.06
N ALA A 3 40.88 -3.51 -33.08
CA ALA A 3 39.55 -4.06 -33.39
C ALA A 3 39.19 -5.29 -32.52
N SER A 4 40.13 -5.80 -31.72
CA SER A 4 39.92 -6.95 -30.84
C SER A 4 39.21 -6.61 -29.52
N VAL A 5 39.13 -5.34 -29.14
CA VAL A 5 38.50 -4.89 -27.88
C VAL A 5 37.05 -4.48 -28.13
N ARG A 6 36.09 -5.42 -27.95
CA ARG A 6 34.66 -5.06 -27.83
C ARG A 6 34.54 -4.06 -26.65
N PRO A 7 33.99 -2.85 -26.83
CA PRO A 7 33.90 -1.87 -25.76
C PRO A 7 32.97 -2.36 -24.64
N SER A 8 33.37 -2.17 -23.39
CA SER A 8 32.59 -2.60 -22.21
C SER A 8 31.17 -2.03 -22.25
N PRO A 9 30.11 -2.86 -22.17
CA PRO A 9 28.74 -2.40 -22.29
C PRO A 9 28.38 -1.35 -21.23
N LEU A 10 27.71 -0.28 -21.67
CA LEU A 10 27.42 0.87 -20.82
C LEU A 10 26.25 0.60 -19.85
N SER A 11 26.11 1.41 -18.80
CA SER A 11 24.83 1.47 -18.09
C SER A 11 23.76 2.06 -19.01
N VAL A 12 22.49 1.63 -18.87
CA VAL A 12 21.35 2.16 -19.65
C VAL A 12 21.26 3.69 -19.54
N ARG A 13 21.58 4.27 -18.38
CA ARG A 13 21.61 5.73 -18.18
C ARG A 13 22.74 6.41 -18.96
N SER A 14 23.92 5.78 -19.03
CA SER A 14 25.07 6.28 -19.80
C SER A 14 24.79 6.21 -21.30
N ALA A 15 24.25 5.09 -21.78
CA ALA A 15 23.83 4.93 -23.17
C ALA A 15 22.74 5.94 -23.56
N ALA A 16 21.73 6.16 -22.71
CA ALA A 16 20.69 7.16 -22.96
C ALA A 16 21.26 8.59 -23.16
N SER A 17 22.24 8.99 -22.35
CA SER A 17 22.96 10.26 -22.53
C SER A 17 23.70 10.33 -23.87
N SER A 18 24.36 9.25 -24.30
CA SER A 18 25.01 9.16 -25.61
C SER A 18 24.02 9.25 -26.77
N LEU A 19 22.86 8.59 -26.66
CA LEU A 19 21.78 8.65 -27.65
C LEU A 19 21.18 10.06 -27.77
N ILE A 20 21.08 10.84 -26.67
CA ILE A 20 20.66 12.25 -26.73
C ILE A 20 21.68 13.11 -27.50
N LEU A 21 22.99 12.90 -27.30
CA LEU A 21 24.03 13.63 -28.03
C LEU A 21 24.01 13.28 -29.52
N TRP A 22 23.83 12.01 -29.87
CA TRP A 22 23.64 11.56 -31.24
C TRP A 22 22.38 12.18 -31.87
N ALA A 23 21.22 12.13 -31.20
CA ALA A 23 19.98 12.71 -31.72
C ALA A 23 20.09 14.22 -31.99
N ARG A 24 20.85 14.96 -31.17
CA ARG A 24 21.19 16.38 -31.42
C ARG A 24 22.06 16.55 -32.66
N SER A 25 23.04 15.66 -32.88
CA SER A 25 23.85 15.65 -34.09
C SER A 25 22.99 15.42 -35.34
N GLU A 26 22.09 14.43 -35.31
CA GLU A 26 21.17 14.13 -36.42
C GLU A 26 20.24 15.30 -36.74
N ALA A 27 19.67 15.93 -35.71
CA ALA A 27 18.82 17.11 -35.85
C ALA A 27 19.57 18.36 -36.34
N SER A 28 20.90 18.40 -36.24
CA SER A 28 21.74 19.52 -36.71
C SER A 28 22.24 19.36 -38.15
N ARG A 29 21.94 18.25 -38.82
CA ARG A 29 22.36 18.01 -40.22
C ARG A 29 21.71 19.05 -41.16
N PRO A 30 22.47 19.78 -42.01
CA PRO A 30 21.91 20.78 -42.94
C PRO A 30 20.87 20.24 -43.92
N HIS A 31 21.00 18.95 -44.26
CA HIS A 31 20.05 18.18 -45.06
C HIS A 31 19.78 16.87 -44.30
N PRO A 32 18.70 16.79 -43.49
CA PRO A 32 18.33 15.54 -42.85
C PRO A 32 17.86 14.52 -43.90
N PRO A 33 18.13 13.22 -43.72
CA PRO A 33 17.66 12.18 -44.62
C PRO A 33 16.12 12.09 -44.64
N SER A 34 15.57 11.59 -45.75
CA SER A 34 14.13 11.28 -45.89
C SER A 34 13.72 9.96 -45.20
N HIS A 35 14.69 9.22 -44.65
CA HIS A 35 14.52 8.01 -43.86
C HIS A 35 14.94 8.27 -42.41
N ALA A 36 14.52 7.41 -41.48
CA ALA A 36 14.89 7.50 -40.08
C ALA A 36 16.34 7.06 -39.85
N SER A 37 17.11 7.83 -39.09
CA SER A 37 18.41 7.38 -38.57
C SER A 37 18.22 6.47 -37.35
N ARG A 38 19.18 5.57 -37.08
CA ARG A 38 19.22 4.74 -35.87
C ARG A 38 20.62 4.69 -35.28
N LEU A 39 20.72 4.59 -33.96
CA LEU A 39 21.95 4.23 -33.24
C LEU A 39 21.61 3.23 -32.14
N ALA A 40 22.38 2.14 -32.07
CA ALA A 40 22.33 1.13 -31.01
C ALA A 40 23.63 1.16 -30.20
N ILE A 41 23.51 0.99 -28.87
CA ILE A 41 24.65 1.00 -27.94
C ILE A 41 24.57 -0.27 -27.06
N PRO A 42 25.64 -1.08 -26.97
CA PRO A 42 25.70 -2.22 -26.06
C PRO A 42 25.56 -1.77 -24.60
N VAL A 43 24.67 -2.43 -23.85
CA VAL A 43 24.38 -2.10 -22.45
C VAL A 43 24.41 -3.31 -21.53
N HIS A 44 24.81 -3.07 -20.29
CA HIS A 44 24.42 -3.90 -19.16
C HIS A 44 23.15 -3.30 -18.52
N PRO A 45 21.95 -3.88 -18.77
CA PRO A 45 20.71 -3.41 -18.15
C PRO A 45 20.59 -3.81 -16.67
N GLY A 46 21.53 -4.61 -16.14
CA GLY A 46 21.42 -5.32 -14.86
C GLY A 46 20.40 -6.47 -14.88
N HIS A 47 19.32 -6.32 -15.67
CA HIS A 47 18.22 -7.24 -15.93
C HIS A 47 18.45 -8.35 -17.00
N PRO A 48 18.46 -9.69 -16.75
CA PRO A 48 18.32 -10.71 -17.80
C PRO A 48 17.03 -10.73 -18.68
N SER A 49 16.22 -9.66 -18.74
CA SER A 49 15.06 -9.56 -19.67
C SER A 49 14.67 -8.10 -19.94
N ALA A 50 14.26 -7.83 -21.18
CA ALA A 50 13.70 -6.55 -21.62
C ALA A 50 12.28 -6.30 -21.08
N LEU A 51 11.47 -7.33 -20.81
CA LEU A 51 10.11 -7.16 -20.26
C LEU A 51 10.17 -6.58 -18.84
N ALA A 52 11.15 -6.99 -18.05
CA ALA A 52 11.42 -6.41 -16.74
C ALA A 52 11.75 -4.92 -16.80
N TRP A 53 12.56 -4.50 -17.77
CA TRP A 53 12.85 -3.08 -18.01
C TRP A 53 11.56 -2.33 -18.40
N LEU A 54 10.71 -2.91 -19.25
CA LEU A 54 9.43 -2.31 -19.67
C LEU A 54 8.41 -2.16 -18.53
N ARG A 55 8.44 -3.04 -17.53
CA ARG A 55 7.65 -2.93 -16.28
C ARG A 55 8.04 -1.67 -15.48
N ALA A 56 9.32 -1.29 -15.48
CA ALA A 56 9.78 -0.09 -14.77
C ALA A 56 9.40 1.24 -15.45
N GLN A 57 9.23 1.24 -16.78
CA GLN A 57 8.98 2.46 -17.55
C GLN A 57 7.55 2.99 -17.39
N ARG A 58 7.38 4.32 -17.43
CA ARG A 58 6.09 5.00 -17.15
C ARG A 58 5.44 5.70 -18.37
N PHE A 59 5.81 5.31 -19.59
CA PHE A 59 5.26 5.88 -20.83
C PHE A 59 3.88 5.31 -21.20
N PRO A 60 3.01 6.08 -21.89
CA PRO A 60 1.78 5.56 -22.52
C PRO A 60 2.11 4.57 -23.65
N GLN A 61 2.95 5.00 -24.58
CA GLN A 61 3.35 4.22 -25.75
C GLN A 61 4.36 3.16 -25.33
N LYS A 62 3.97 1.89 -25.43
CA LYS A 62 4.82 0.74 -25.10
C LYS A 62 4.68 -0.37 -26.15
N LEU A 63 5.80 -1.01 -26.44
CA LEU A 63 5.88 -2.22 -27.24
C LEU A 63 6.60 -3.31 -26.44
N PHE A 64 6.12 -4.54 -26.54
CA PHE A 64 6.91 -5.74 -26.31
C PHE A 64 6.68 -6.73 -27.44
N PHE A 65 7.75 -7.37 -27.91
CA PHE A 65 7.69 -8.55 -28.78
C PHE A 65 8.81 -9.52 -28.41
N ARG A 66 8.50 -10.82 -28.38
CA ARG A 66 9.52 -11.88 -28.26
C ARG A 66 9.19 -13.05 -29.15
N SER A 67 10.20 -13.51 -29.90
CA SER A 67 10.13 -14.73 -30.70
C SER A 67 9.93 -15.96 -29.81
N ARG A 68 9.27 -16.99 -30.34
CA ARG A 68 9.14 -18.28 -29.65
C ARG A 68 10.51 -18.95 -29.42
N SER A 69 11.48 -18.70 -30.29
CA SER A 69 12.84 -19.26 -30.27
C SER A 69 13.80 -18.57 -29.29
N LEU A 70 13.37 -17.52 -28.57
CA LEU A 70 14.18 -16.67 -27.66
C LEU A 70 15.38 -15.92 -28.27
N ASP A 71 15.68 -16.16 -29.53
CA ASP A 71 16.70 -15.48 -30.34
C ASP A 71 16.39 -14.00 -30.62
N PHE A 72 15.18 -13.53 -30.30
CA PHE A 72 14.81 -12.12 -30.41
C PHE A 72 13.82 -11.72 -29.32
N GLU A 73 14.23 -10.81 -28.43
CA GLU A 73 13.38 -10.15 -27.42
C GLU A 73 13.58 -8.64 -27.51
N VAL A 74 12.48 -7.87 -27.62
CA VAL A 74 12.51 -6.40 -27.62
C VAL A 74 11.41 -5.81 -26.76
N ALA A 75 11.78 -4.79 -25.99
CA ALA A 75 10.88 -3.86 -25.33
C ALA A 75 11.14 -2.45 -25.88
N ALA A 76 10.10 -1.65 -26.10
CA ALA A 76 10.29 -0.29 -26.59
C ALA A 76 9.27 0.71 -26.02
N VAL A 77 9.62 1.99 -26.02
CA VAL A 77 8.84 3.07 -25.42
C VAL A 77 8.86 4.34 -26.29
N GLY A 78 7.69 4.97 -26.45
CA GLY A 78 7.47 6.05 -27.41
C GLY A 78 7.51 5.57 -28.88
N PHE A 79 6.90 6.30 -29.80
CA PHE A 79 6.97 6.02 -31.25
C PHE A 79 7.36 7.28 -32.04
N VAL A 80 8.43 7.22 -32.85
CA VAL A 80 8.81 8.31 -33.77
C VAL A 80 8.05 8.27 -35.10
N HIS A 81 7.46 7.11 -35.43
CA HIS A 81 6.46 7.00 -36.48
C HIS A 81 5.35 6.04 -36.04
N HIS A 82 4.10 6.39 -36.34
CA HIS A 82 2.93 5.53 -36.14
C HIS A 82 2.06 5.62 -37.39
N ALA A 83 2.05 4.55 -38.18
CA ALA A 83 1.27 4.41 -39.39
C ALA A 83 0.01 3.60 -39.10
N THR A 84 -1.12 4.07 -39.60
CA THR A 84 -2.44 3.48 -39.38
C THR A 84 -3.34 3.84 -40.56
N GLY A 85 -4.31 2.97 -40.86
CA GLY A 85 -5.27 3.22 -41.94
C GLY A 85 -6.20 2.04 -42.19
N PRO A 86 -7.24 2.21 -43.04
CA PRO A 86 -8.37 1.27 -43.12
C PRO A 86 -8.05 -0.07 -43.80
N ARG A 87 -6.93 -0.18 -44.51
CA ARG A 87 -6.35 -1.43 -45.04
C ARG A 87 -4.84 -1.32 -45.12
N PHE A 88 -4.14 -2.45 -44.91
CA PHE A 88 -2.72 -2.52 -45.24
C PHE A 88 -2.58 -2.78 -46.75
N THR A 89 -2.04 -1.80 -47.49
CA THR A 89 -1.83 -1.89 -48.94
C THR A 89 -0.36 -2.12 -49.27
N ARG A 90 -0.06 -2.56 -50.50
CA ARG A 90 1.32 -2.71 -50.98
C ARG A 90 2.05 -1.37 -50.93
N ASP A 91 1.37 -0.29 -51.24
CA ASP A 91 1.96 1.05 -51.32
C ASP A 91 2.25 1.58 -49.91
N ALA A 92 1.34 1.39 -48.95
CA ALA A 92 1.60 1.69 -47.54
C ALA A 92 2.76 0.86 -46.97
N HIS A 93 2.87 -0.42 -47.33
CA HIS A 93 4.04 -1.25 -46.95
C HIS A 93 5.34 -0.70 -47.54
N LEU A 94 5.33 -0.30 -48.82
CA LEU A 94 6.48 0.31 -49.48
C LEU A 94 6.86 1.66 -48.86
N GLU A 95 5.89 2.52 -48.49
CA GLU A 95 6.13 3.77 -47.77
C GLU A 95 6.85 3.54 -46.43
N LEU A 96 6.43 2.52 -45.66
CA LEU A 96 7.12 2.16 -44.42
C LEU A 96 8.54 1.64 -44.67
N LEU A 97 8.76 0.86 -45.74
CA LEU A 97 10.12 0.46 -46.14
C LEU A 97 11.00 1.66 -46.56
N HIS A 98 10.43 2.73 -47.12
CA HIS A 98 11.18 3.97 -47.42
C HIS A 98 11.56 4.77 -46.17
N ILE A 99 10.80 4.66 -45.08
CA ILE A 99 11.13 5.29 -43.79
C ILE A 99 12.30 4.56 -43.11
N LEU A 100 12.47 3.26 -43.33
CA LEU A 100 13.61 2.51 -42.78
C LEU A 100 14.93 2.89 -43.47
N ALA A 101 15.98 3.10 -42.67
CA ALA A 101 17.34 3.35 -43.12
C ALA A 101 17.80 2.28 -44.14
N PRO A 102 18.43 2.67 -45.26
CA PRO A 102 18.89 1.71 -46.27
C PRO A 102 19.97 0.75 -45.73
N ASP A 103 20.78 1.21 -44.78
CA ASP A 103 21.99 0.52 -44.29
C ASP A 103 21.85 -0.07 -42.86
N ASP A 104 20.66 -0.06 -42.24
CA ASP A 104 20.40 -0.73 -40.94
C ASP A 104 19.33 -1.83 -41.08
N SER A 105 19.79 -3.06 -41.26
CA SER A 105 18.95 -4.27 -41.34
C SER A 105 18.20 -4.61 -40.04
N THR A 106 18.59 -3.98 -38.92
CA THR A 106 18.04 -4.19 -37.58
C THR A 106 17.01 -3.14 -37.16
N GLN A 107 16.84 -2.05 -37.91
CA GLN A 107 15.70 -1.13 -37.76
C GLN A 107 14.42 -1.79 -38.25
N ARG A 108 13.34 -1.68 -37.47
CA ARG A 108 12.10 -2.46 -37.67
C ARG A 108 10.84 -1.64 -37.42
N PHE A 109 9.81 -1.90 -38.23
CA PHE A 109 8.43 -1.60 -37.85
C PHE A 109 7.83 -2.79 -37.11
N TYR A 110 7.08 -2.51 -36.05
CA TYR A 110 6.38 -3.50 -35.22
C TYR A 110 4.89 -3.19 -35.21
N GLY A 111 4.00 -4.19 -35.24
CA GLY A 111 2.57 -3.92 -35.29
C GLY A 111 1.72 -5.09 -35.75
N ALA A 112 0.51 -4.78 -36.21
CA ALA A 112 -0.49 -5.77 -36.62
C ALA A 112 -1.44 -5.24 -37.70
N ALA A 113 -2.07 -6.16 -38.43
CA ALA A 113 -3.25 -5.89 -39.23
C ALA A 113 -4.48 -6.60 -38.63
N ARG A 114 -5.67 -6.22 -39.09
CA ARG A 114 -6.92 -6.85 -38.63
C ARG A 114 -7.09 -8.28 -39.15
N PHE A 115 -7.95 -9.04 -38.49
CA PHE A 115 -8.46 -10.31 -39.00
C PHE A 115 -9.10 -10.12 -40.39
N ASP A 116 -9.98 -9.13 -40.53
CA ASP A 116 -10.54 -8.74 -41.84
C ASP A 116 -10.47 -7.23 -42.07
N ASP A 117 -10.05 -6.88 -43.29
CA ASP A 117 -9.94 -5.52 -43.83
C ASP A 117 -10.95 -5.25 -44.96
N GLY A 118 -11.85 -6.21 -45.24
CA GLY A 118 -12.92 -6.14 -46.23
C GLY A 118 -13.84 -4.92 -46.09
N PRO A 119 -14.49 -4.46 -47.17
CA PRO A 119 -15.23 -3.20 -47.20
C PRO A 119 -16.50 -3.22 -46.35
N ASN A 120 -17.09 -4.41 -46.15
CA ASN A 120 -18.30 -4.63 -45.39
C ASN A 120 -18.01 -4.99 -43.92
N SER A 121 -16.75 -5.31 -43.61
CA SER A 121 -16.35 -5.91 -42.35
C SER A 121 -16.64 -5.01 -41.16
N ARG A 122 -17.27 -5.60 -40.13
CA ARG A 122 -17.75 -4.90 -38.93
C ARG A 122 -16.65 -4.04 -38.28
N ARG A 123 -17.03 -2.89 -37.73
CA ARG A 123 -16.15 -1.96 -37.01
C ARG A 123 -16.81 -1.59 -35.68
N ASP A 124 -16.44 -2.28 -34.60
CA ASP A 124 -16.89 -1.94 -33.25
C ASP A 124 -16.04 -0.77 -32.72
N ASP A 125 -16.64 0.21 -32.04
CA ASP A 125 -15.93 1.35 -31.40
C ASP A 125 -14.80 0.89 -30.45
N LEU A 126 -14.91 -0.32 -29.90
CA LEU A 126 -13.89 -0.99 -29.09
C LEU A 126 -12.52 -1.06 -29.79
N TRP A 127 -12.49 -1.19 -31.11
CA TRP A 127 -11.27 -1.25 -31.92
C TRP A 127 -10.85 0.08 -32.53
N LYS A 128 -11.50 1.20 -32.18
CA LYS A 128 -11.17 2.54 -32.71
C LYS A 128 -9.70 2.98 -32.56
N PRO A 129 -8.92 2.56 -31.54
CA PRO A 129 -7.48 2.82 -31.49
C PRO A 129 -6.65 2.00 -32.51
N TYR A 130 -7.23 0.94 -33.08
CA TYR A 130 -6.59 -0.04 -33.96
C TYR A 130 -7.40 -0.19 -35.27
N ASP A 131 -7.13 0.70 -36.23
CA ASP A 131 -7.76 0.71 -37.55
C ASP A 131 -7.40 -0.55 -38.39
N GLY A 132 -7.67 -0.56 -39.70
CA GLY A 132 -7.32 -1.62 -40.67
C GLY A 132 -5.94 -2.25 -40.47
N TYR A 133 -4.95 -1.43 -40.14
CA TYR A 133 -3.65 -1.84 -39.62
C TYR A 133 -3.08 -0.79 -38.67
N THR A 134 -2.05 -1.19 -37.92
CA THR A 134 -1.23 -0.25 -37.16
C THR A 134 0.21 -0.76 -37.06
N PHE A 135 1.18 0.07 -37.47
CA PHE A 135 2.61 -0.21 -37.40
C PHE A 135 3.37 0.97 -36.81
N VAL A 136 4.32 0.70 -35.90
CA VAL A 136 5.10 1.72 -35.19
C VAL A 136 6.61 1.52 -35.38
N LEU A 137 7.33 2.63 -35.55
CA LEU A 137 8.78 2.71 -35.40
C LEU A 137 9.05 3.29 -34.00
N PRO A 138 9.58 2.49 -33.04
CA PRO A 138 9.71 2.95 -31.67
C PRO A 138 10.75 4.05 -31.50
N ALA A 139 10.53 4.95 -30.55
CA ALA A 139 11.48 6.02 -30.25
C ALA A 139 12.75 5.45 -29.58
N VAL A 140 12.58 4.62 -28.54
CA VAL A 140 13.69 3.92 -27.87
C VAL A 140 13.36 2.44 -27.67
N GLU A 141 14.30 1.58 -28.07
CA GLU A 141 14.24 0.11 -27.95
C GLU A 141 15.31 -0.38 -26.97
N LEU A 142 14.97 -1.31 -26.08
CA LEU A 142 15.92 -2.21 -25.43
C LEU A 142 15.67 -3.62 -26.00
N TYR A 143 16.62 -4.14 -26.76
CA TYR A 143 16.52 -5.47 -27.36
C TYR A 143 17.71 -6.36 -26.98
N ARG A 144 17.49 -7.68 -27.09
CA ARG A 144 18.51 -8.72 -26.99
C ARG A 144 18.93 -9.15 -28.40
N ASP A 145 20.24 -9.27 -28.63
CA ASP A 145 20.81 -9.81 -29.87
C ASP A 145 20.95 -11.36 -29.82
N PRO A 146 21.27 -12.03 -30.94
CA PRO A 146 21.47 -13.48 -30.97
C PRO A 146 22.68 -13.99 -30.17
N ASP A 147 23.70 -13.15 -29.90
CA ASP A 147 24.82 -13.46 -28.99
C ASP A 147 24.34 -13.46 -27.50
N GLY A 148 23.11 -13.01 -27.23
CA GLY A 148 22.53 -12.85 -25.89
C GLY A 148 22.87 -11.50 -25.22
N GLY A 149 23.56 -10.60 -25.91
CA GLY A 149 23.86 -9.24 -25.48
C GLY A 149 22.62 -8.33 -25.53
N PHE A 150 22.61 -7.28 -24.70
CA PHE A 150 21.55 -6.27 -24.72
C PHE A 150 22.05 -4.97 -25.34
N HIS A 151 21.20 -4.32 -26.12
CA HIS A 151 21.45 -3.02 -26.73
C HIS A 151 20.31 -2.05 -26.45
N LEU A 152 20.66 -0.82 -26.08
CA LEU A 152 19.74 0.30 -26.05
C LEU A 152 19.89 1.07 -27.37
N ALA A 153 18.81 1.16 -28.14
CA ALA A 153 18.79 1.87 -29.42
C ALA A 153 17.76 2.99 -29.44
N ALA A 154 18.04 4.03 -30.23
CA ALA A 154 17.09 5.10 -30.51
C ALA A 154 16.91 5.27 -32.03
N ASN A 155 15.68 5.52 -32.46
CA ASN A 155 15.33 5.89 -33.83
C ASN A 155 15.04 7.38 -33.90
N PHE A 156 15.59 8.09 -34.88
CA PHE A 156 15.36 9.51 -35.11
C PHE A 156 14.66 9.71 -36.46
N TYR A 157 13.46 10.28 -36.44
CA TYR A 157 12.72 10.66 -37.65
C TYR A 157 12.24 12.13 -37.54
N PRO A 158 12.57 13.00 -38.49
CA PRO A 158 12.08 14.39 -38.53
C PRO A 158 10.55 14.48 -38.72
N PRO A 159 9.91 15.62 -38.39
CA PRO A 159 10.48 16.82 -37.77
C PRO A 159 10.49 16.79 -36.24
N ALA A 160 9.67 15.96 -35.59
CA ALA A 160 9.46 15.98 -34.13
C ALA A 160 10.46 15.10 -33.32
N GLY A 161 11.37 14.40 -34.00
CA GLY A 161 12.20 13.35 -33.41
C GLY A 161 13.07 13.77 -32.23
N LEU A 162 13.68 14.97 -32.24
CA LEU A 162 14.62 15.39 -31.18
C LEU A 162 13.94 15.57 -29.83
N ASP A 163 12.82 16.29 -29.82
CA ASP A 163 12.05 16.56 -28.60
C ASP A 163 11.44 15.28 -28.04
N LEU A 164 10.93 14.40 -28.91
CA LEU A 164 10.42 13.11 -28.48
C LEU A 164 11.52 12.22 -27.90
N LEU A 165 12.64 12.03 -28.60
CA LEU A 165 13.77 11.25 -28.12
C LEU A 165 14.32 11.81 -26.81
N THR A 166 14.52 13.13 -26.70
CA THR A 166 15.05 13.74 -25.49
C THR A 166 14.09 13.53 -24.31
N ARG A 167 12.78 13.72 -24.50
CA ARG A 167 11.77 13.44 -23.46
C ARG A 167 11.74 11.96 -23.06
N VAL A 168 11.83 11.04 -24.02
CA VAL A 168 11.83 9.59 -23.72
C VAL A 168 13.11 9.19 -22.99
N LEU A 169 14.29 9.47 -23.56
CA LEU A 169 15.60 9.06 -23.04
C LEU A 169 15.88 9.62 -21.63
N VAL A 170 15.47 10.86 -21.34
CA VAL A 170 15.62 11.47 -19.99
C VAL A 170 14.70 10.81 -18.96
N ASN A 171 13.53 10.31 -19.36
CA ASN A 171 12.55 9.69 -18.46
C ASN A 171 12.65 8.15 -18.38
N ILE A 172 13.72 7.54 -18.92
CA ILE A 172 13.98 6.10 -18.72
C ILE A 172 14.33 5.85 -17.26
N VAL A 173 13.47 5.07 -16.59
CA VAL A 173 13.61 4.73 -15.18
C VAL A 173 14.54 3.52 -15.04
N PRO A 174 15.54 3.55 -14.14
CA PRO A 174 16.31 2.36 -13.77
C PRO A 174 15.40 1.24 -13.28
N THR A 175 15.71 -0.02 -13.55
CA THR A 175 14.88 -1.16 -13.13
C THR A 175 15.16 -1.53 -11.67
N PRO A 176 14.26 -1.25 -10.70
CA PRO A 176 14.52 -1.54 -9.29
C PRO A 176 14.42 -3.04 -8.98
N LEU A 177 15.17 -3.49 -7.96
CA LEU A 177 15.20 -4.90 -7.54
C LEU A 177 13.83 -5.45 -7.11
N SER A 178 12.90 -4.59 -6.67
CA SER A 178 11.54 -4.95 -6.26
C SER A 178 10.66 -5.47 -7.40
N ILE A 179 11.02 -5.26 -8.66
CA ILE A 179 10.33 -5.85 -9.83
C ILE A 179 10.56 -7.38 -9.91
N PHE A 180 11.58 -7.91 -9.22
CA PHE A 180 11.97 -9.32 -9.25
C PHE A 180 11.51 -10.10 -8.01
N THR A 181 11.40 -9.42 -6.86
CA THR A 181 10.81 -10.03 -5.64
C THR A 181 9.29 -10.01 -5.65
N SER A 182 8.66 -9.23 -6.54
CA SER A 182 7.20 -9.22 -6.75
C SER A 182 6.77 -10.24 -7.80
N ASN A 183 6.02 -11.26 -7.38
CA ASN A 183 5.31 -12.18 -8.27
C ASN A 183 4.37 -11.39 -9.21
N PRO A 184 4.53 -11.45 -10.54
CA PRO A 184 3.70 -10.68 -11.48
C PRO A 184 2.20 -10.95 -11.38
N ALA A 185 1.78 -12.21 -11.17
CA ALA A 185 0.38 -12.55 -11.02
C ALA A 185 -0.25 -11.99 -9.73
N ALA A 186 0.52 -11.84 -8.65
CA ALA A 186 0.08 -11.23 -7.40
C ALA A 186 -0.10 -9.70 -7.49
N LEU A 187 0.43 -9.06 -8.54
CA LEU A 187 0.18 -7.65 -8.87
C LEU A 187 -1.08 -7.45 -9.75
N ILE A 188 -1.75 -8.54 -10.14
CA ILE A 188 -2.98 -8.47 -10.95
C ILE A 188 -4.21 -8.49 -10.02
N PRO A 189 -5.04 -7.43 -10.02
CA PRO A 189 -6.31 -7.43 -9.32
C PRO A 189 -7.26 -8.48 -9.90
N ARG A 190 -8.22 -8.93 -9.08
CA ARG A 190 -9.36 -9.73 -9.57
C ARG A 190 -10.34 -8.83 -10.32
N ALA A 191 -11.04 -9.38 -11.29
CA ALA A 191 -12.11 -8.67 -11.97
C ALA A 191 -13.34 -8.52 -11.06
N ASP A 192 -13.85 -7.29 -10.93
CA ASP A 192 -15.07 -6.96 -10.18
C ASP A 192 -16.33 -7.54 -10.84
N ARG A 193 -16.30 -7.67 -12.18
CA ARG A 193 -17.33 -8.35 -12.97
C ARG A 193 -16.67 -9.16 -14.09
N VAL A 194 -17.21 -10.34 -14.37
CA VAL A 194 -16.87 -11.13 -15.56
C VAL A 194 -18.15 -11.46 -16.32
N ALA A 195 -18.10 -11.33 -17.64
CA ALA A 195 -19.22 -11.63 -18.53
C ALA A 195 -18.73 -12.37 -19.77
N ASP A 196 -19.28 -13.55 -20.03
CA ASP A 196 -19.35 -14.12 -21.38
C ASP A 196 -20.26 -13.20 -22.21
N LEU A 197 -19.70 -12.54 -23.23
CA LEU A 197 -20.47 -11.62 -24.09
C LEU A 197 -21.19 -12.39 -25.22
N THR A 198 -20.72 -13.60 -25.54
CA THR A 198 -21.41 -14.57 -26.39
C THR A 198 -21.98 -15.65 -25.47
N ILE A 199 -23.30 -15.86 -25.43
CA ILE A 199 -23.93 -16.83 -24.53
C ILE A 199 -24.08 -18.22 -25.17
N PHE A 200 -24.19 -19.26 -24.34
CA PHE A 200 -24.26 -20.65 -24.82
C PHE A 200 -25.45 -20.96 -25.76
N PRO A 201 -26.68 -20.42 -25.59
CA PRO A 201 -27.77 -20.63 -26.54
C PRO A 201 -27.46 -20.15 -27.96
N ASP A 202 -26.85 -18.97 -28.09
CA ASP A 202 -26.53 -18.37 -29.39
C ASP A 202 -25.39 -19.14 -30.06
N TRP A 203 -24.35 -19.50 -29.28
CA TRP A 203 -23.28 -20.41 -29.69
C TRP A 203 -23.82 -21.77 -30.17
N HIS A 204 -24.84 -22.29 -29.51
CA HIS A 204 -25.50 -23.54 -29.90
C HIS A 204 -26.30 -23.41 -31.20
N ALA A 205 -27.03 -22.31 -31.39
CA ALA A 205 -27.75 -22.02 -32.63
C ALA A 205 -26.81 -21.80 -33.82
N ALA A 206 -25.69 -21.09 -33.60
CA ALA A 206 -24.64 -20.90 -34.59
C ALA A 206 -24.00 -22.23 -35.03
N ILE A 207 -23.53 -23.06 -34.08
CA ILE A 207 -22.96 -24.37 -34.41
C ILE A 207 -23.97 -25.31 -35.07
N THR A 208 -25.24 -25.29 -34.65
CA THR A 208 -26.30 -26.09 -35.29
C THR A 208 -26.54 -25.68 -36.75
N THR A 209 -26.44 -24.38 -37.05
CA THR A 209 -26.50 -23.85 -38.42
C THR A 209 -25.28 -24.27 -39.24
N ILE A 210 -24.08 -24.07 -38.69
CA ILE A 210 -22.81 -24.50 -39.29
C ILE A 210 -22.84 -25.99 -39.65
N LEU A 211 -23.25 -26.88 -38.73
CA LEU A 211 -23.25 -28.33 -38.95
C LEU A 211 -24.21 -28.74 -40.07
N ARG A 212 -25.39 -28.10 -40.16
CA ARG A 212 -26.32 -28.24 -41.28
C ARG A 212 -25.67 -27.82 -42.59
N ASP A 213 -25.03 -26.66 -42.64
CA ASP A 213 -24.49 -26.13 -43.90
C ASP A 213 -23.24 -26.91 -44.36
N LEU A 214 -22.40 -27.37 -43.42
CA LEU A 214 -21.32 -28.33 -43.64
C LEU A 214 -21.86 -29.64 -44.26
N SER A 215 -22.98 -30.17 -43.76
CA SER A 215 -23.63 -31.38 -44.33
C SER A 215 -24.20 -31.16 -45.74
N THR A 216 -24.49 -29.91 -46.11
CA THR A 216 -24.85 -29.54 -47.50
C THR A 216 -23.63 -29.26 -48.39
N GLY A 217 -22.42 -29.32 -47.84
CA GLY A 217 -21.16 -29.15 -48.58
C GLY A 217 -20.85 -27.70 -48.99
N GLN A 218 -21.47 -26.69 -48.36
CA GLN A 218 -21.26 -25.28 -48.73
C GLN A 218 -19.83 -24.78 -48.43
N TYR A 219 -19.26 -25.29 -47.33
CA TYR A 219 -17.90 -25.10 -46.86
C TYR A 219 -17.43 -26.39 -46.15
N GLY A 220 -16.12 -26.53 -45.90
CA GLY A 220 -15.52 -27.76 -45.32
C GLY A 220 -15.06 -27.64 -43.86
N LYS A 221 -14.78 -26.42 -43.42
CA LYS A 221 -14.44 -26.05 -42.04
C LYS A 221 -14.82 -24.58 -41.84
N ILE A 222 -15.28 -24.19 -40.65
CA ILE A 222 -15.41 -22.79 -40.24
C ILE A 222 -14.91 -22.64 -38.79
N VAL A 223 -14.36 -21.47 -38.44
CA VAL A 223 -13.78 -21.23 -37.11
C VAL A 223 -14.56 -20.13 -36.41
N LEU A 224 -15.46 -20.52 -35.50
CA LEU A 224 -16.32 -19.61 -34.74
C LEU A 224 -15.60 -19.13 -33.48
N ALA A 225 -15.66 -17.82 -33.20
CA ALA A 225 -15.02 -17.16 -32.07
C ALA A 225 -16.03 -16.62 -31.05
N ARG A 226 -15.55 -16.32 -29.85
CA ARG A 226 -16.30 -15.68 -28.77
C ARG A 226 -15.42 -14.81 -27.89
N ARG A 227 -16.05 -13.87 -27.18
CA ARG A 227 -15.41 -12.85 -26.35
C ARG A 227 -15.86 -12.92 -24.88
N LYS A 228 -14.91 -12.86 -23.95
CA LYS A 228 -15.12 -12.81 -22.48
C LYS A 228 -14.54 -11.54 -21.91
N ARG A 229 -15.36 -10.73 -21.23
CA ARG A 229 -14.96 -9.46 -20.63
C ARG A 229 -14.71 -9.61 -19.13
N PHE A 230 -13.61 -9.04 -18.68
CA PHE A 230 -13.20 -8.88 -17.30
C PHE A 230 -13.16 -7.37 -17.00
N SER A 231 -14.06 -6.89 -16.15
CA SER A 231 -14.16 -5.47 -15.78
C SER A 231 -13.53 -5.21 -14.41
N PHE A 232 -12.80 -4.12 -14.28
CA PHE A 232 -12.04 -3.74 -13.09
C PHE A 232 -12.40 -2.32 -12.62
N ASN A 233 -12.12 -2.05 -11.35
CA ASN A 233 -12.24 -0.73 -10.76
C ASN A 233 -11.25 0.27 -11.42
N PRO A 234 -11.68 1.51 -11.77
CA PRO A 234 -10.79 2.53 -12.35
C PRO A 234 -9.58 2.91 -11.49
N HIS A 235 -9.63 2.66 -10.18
CA HIS A 235 -8.53 2.91 -9.26
C HIS A 235 -7.65 1.67 -8.98
N ALA A 236 -8.01 0.52 -9.54
CA ALA A 236 -7.31 -0.76 -9.37
C ALA A 236 -7.45 -1.64 -10.63
N SER A 237 -7.13 -1.09 -11.80
CA SER A 237 -7.12 -1.83 -13.08
C SER A 237 -5.72 -2.41 -13.38
N PRO A 238 -5.64 -3.62 -13.99
CA PRO A 238 -4.37 -4.27 -14.29
C PRO A 238 -3.61 -3.55 -15.40
N THR A 239 -2.32 -3.27 -15.21
CA THR A 239 -1.52 -2.66 -16.29
C THR A 239 -1.18 -3.70 -17.37
N PRO A 240 -1.20 -3.35 -18.67
CA PRO A 240 -0.94 -4.28 -19.76
C PRO A 240 0.37 -5.08 -19.62
N VAL A 241 1.45 -4.41 -19.16
CA VAL A 241 2.77 -5.04 -18.99
C VAL A 241 2.81 -6.00 -17.79
N HIS A 242 1.98 -5.80 -16.76
CA HIS A 242 1.84 -6.79 -15.67
C HIS A 242 1.02 -8.00 -16.09
N ILE A 243 -0.04 -7.84 -16.89
CA ILE A 243 -0.76 -8.96 -17.51
C ILE A 243 0.23 -9.81 -18.34
N LEU A 244 1.04 -9.17 -19.19
CA LEU A 244 2.02 -9.86 -20.03
C LEU A 244 3.10 -10.60 -19.22
N ALA A 245 3.59 -10.00 -18.13
CA ALA A 245 4.58 -10.64 -17.25
C ALA A 245 4.01 -11.83 -16.45
N ALA A 246 2.72 -11.82 -16.12
CA ALA A 246 2.06 -12.97 -15.51
C ALA A 246 1.75 -14.09 -16.52
N LEU A 247 1.45 -13.74 -17.77
CA LEU A 247 1.39 -14.71 -18.89
C LEU A 247 2.76 -15.35 -19.14
N GLU A 248 3.85 -14.58 -19.04
CA GLU A 248 5.23 -15.11 -19.11
C GLU A 248 5.49 -16.15 -18.00
N GLU A 249 5.16 -15.80 -16.75
CA GLU A 249 5.35 -16.67 -15.58
C GLU A 249 4.56 -17.98 -15.73
N GLN A 250 3.32 -17.92 -16.25
CA GLN A 250 2.52 -19.12 -16.54
C GLN A 250 3.12 -20.02 -17.63
N ASP A 251 3.74 -19.44 -18.67
CA ASP A 251 4.41 -20.20 -19.74
C ASP A 251 5.71 -20.86 -19.23
N ALA A 252 6.45 -20.16 -18.38
CA ALA A 252 7.71 -20.65 -17.80
C ALA A 252 7.53 -21.75 -16.73
N LEU A 253 6.70 -21.51 -15.70
CA LEU A 253 6.62 -22.40 -14.53
C LEU A 253 6.14 -23.82 -14.87
N LYS A 254 5.14 -23.92 -15.75
CA LYS A 254 4.51 -25.20 -16.15
C LYS A 254 5.32 -26.00 -17.18
N THR A 255 6.38 -25.40 -17.73
CA THR A 255 7.30 -26.05 -18.68
C THR A 255 8.49 -26.71 -17.97
N ARG A 256 8.82 -26.30 -16.73
CA ARG A 256 9.94 -26.87 -15.94
C ARG A 256 9.59 -28.13 -15.13
N HIS A 257 8.31 -28.50 -15.01
CA HIS A 257 7.83 -29.51 -14.05
C HIS A 257 7.69 -30.95 -14.58
N PHE A 258 8.05 -31.24 -15.84
CA PHE A 258 7.81 -32.54 -16.46
C PHE A 258 9.07 -33.12 -17.10
N PRO A 259 9.43 -34.40 -16.85
CA PRO A 259 10.55 -35.07 -17.51
C PRO A 259 10.18 -35.50 -18.94
N PRO A 260 11.17 -35.70 -19.83
CA PRO A 260 10.94 -36.38 -21.11
C PRO A 260 10.59 -37.86 -20.88
N LEU A 261 9.68 -38.40 -21.70
CA LEU A 261 9.29 -39.80 -21.67
C LEU A 261 10.07 -40.61 -22.74
N ASN A 262 10.42 -41.84 -22.39
CA ASN A 262 10.87 -42.90 -23.31
C ASN A 262 11.93 -42.53 -24.35
N GLY A 263 13.17 -42.29 -23.89
CA GLY A 263 14.36 -42.42 -24.74
C GLY A 263 14.66 -41.27 -25.69
N GLU A 264 13.83 -40.24 -25.76
CA GLU A 264 14.18 -38.98 -26.45
C GLU A 264 15.41 -38.34 -25.76
N THR A 265 16.59 -38.48 -26.37
CA THR A 265 17.76 -37.71 -25.99
C THR A 265 17.49 -36.24 -26.26
N ARG A 266 17.52 -35.41 -25.21
CA ARG A 266 17.53 -33.94 -25.39
C ARG A 266 18.61 -33.57 -26.42
N PRO A 267 18.27 -32.82 -27.49
CA PRO A 267 19.27 -32.19 -28.33
C PRO A 267 20.22 -31.37 -27.43
N GLN A 268 21.52 -31.44 -27.66
CA GLN A 268 22.48 -30.81 -26.74
C GLN A 268 22.36 -29.27 -26.72
N ASP A 269 21.74 -28.69 -27.75
CA ASP A 269 21.39 -27.26 -27.86
C ASP A 269 20.04 -26.88 -27.21
N SER A 270 19.33 -27.79 -26.53
CA SER A 270 17.96 -27.57 -26.00
C SER A 270 17.88 -26.70 -24.73
N ALA A 271 18.69 -25.64 -24.66
CA ALA A 271 18.57 -24.59 -23.66
C ALA A 271 17.34 -23.71 -23.92
N GLU A 272 16.42 -23.64 -22.94
CA GLU A 272 15.32 -22.67 -22.84
C GLU A 272 14.38 -22.45 -24.05
N GLN A 273 14.09 -23.46 -24.89
CA GLN A 273 12.98 -23.33 -25.84
C GLN A 273 11.64 -23.10 -25.10
N ARG A 274 11.07 -21.89 -25.24
CA ARG A 274 9.70 -21.58 -24.83
C ARG A 274 8.74 -21.89 -25.98
N ASN A 275 7.46 -22.10 -25.65
CA ASN A 275 6.49 -22.62 -26.61
C ASN A 275 5.54 -21.56 -27.18
N SER A 276 5.64 -20.31 -26.71
CA SER A 276 4.74 -19.20 -27.07
C SER A 276 5.52 -17.92 -27.40
N TYR A 277 5.07 -17.18 -28.43
CA TYR A 277 5.38 -15.76 -28.60
C TYR A 277 4.67 -14.95 -27.51
N LEU A 278 5.33 -13.90 -27.02
CA LEU A 278 4.69 -12.88 -26.19
C LEU A 278 4.72 -11.53 -26.89
N PHE A 279 3.60 -10.82 -26.86
CA PHE A 279 3.50 -9.47 -27.42
C PHE A 279 2.62 -8.56 -26.56
N CYS A 280 2.91 -7.26 -26.62
CA CYS A 280 2.02 -6.20 -26.17
C CYS A 280 2.25 -4.96 -27.04
N LEU A 281 1.18 -4.45 -27.64
CA LEU A 281 1.14 -3.22 -28.41
C LEU A 281 0.21 -2.26 -27.68
N GLN A 282 0.78 -1.27 -26.99
CA GLN A 282 0.05 -0.26 -26.24
C GLN A 282 0.27 1.10 -26.90
N LEU A 283 -0.80 1.66 -27.47
CA LEU A 283 -0.73 2.92 -28.22
C LEU A 283 -0.89 4.16 -27.33
N ASP A 284 -1.66 4.05 -26.24
CA ASP A 284 -1.98 5.15 -25.34
C ASP A 284 -2.16 4.67 -23.87
N HIS A 285 -2.62 5.55 -22.99
CA HIS A 285 -2.86 5.22 -21.57
C HIS A 285 -4.08 4.31 -21.32
N ARG A 286 -4.97 4.16 -22.30
CA ARG A 286 -6.27 3.48 -22.20
C ARG A 286 -6.29 2.13 -22.91
N SER A 287 -5.49 1.96 -23.98
CA SER A 287 -5.69 0.91 -24.98
C SER A 287 -4.42 0.08 -25.22
N ALA A 288 -4.49 -1.24 -25.02
CA ALA A 288 -3.38 -2.17 -25.28
C ALA A 288 -3.87 -3.52 -25.79
N PHE A 289 -3.28 -4.02 -26.88
CA PHE A 289 -3.53 -5.37 -27.38
C PHE A 289 -2.34 -6.28 -27.06
N LEU A 290 -2.57 -7.38 -26.35
CA LEU A 290 -1.51 -8.25 -25.81
C LEU A 290 -1.88 -9.73 -25.85
N GLY A 291 -0.90 -10.63 -25.86
CA GLY A 291 -1.18 -12.05 -25.96
C GLY A 291 0.02 -12.99 -25.78
N CYS A 292 -0.31 -14.28 -25.72
CA CYS A 292 0.62 -15.40 -25.55
C CYS A 292 0.26 -16.49 -26.57
N THR A 293 0.72 -16.34 -27.81
CA THR A 293 0.31 -17.17 -28.96
C THR A 293 1.36 -18.22 -29.31
N PRO A 294 0.99 -19.48 -29.57
CA PRO A 294 1.92 -20.50 -30.08
C PRO A 294 2.15 -20.41 -31.60
N GLU A 295 1.27 -19.75 -32.38
CA GLU A 295 1.13 -19.92 -33.83
C GLU A 295 2.04 -18.96 -34.63
N ARG A 296 3.04 -19.52 -35.33
CA ARG A 296 3.88 -18.77 -36.31
C ARG A 296 3.14 -18.75 -37.66
N LEU A 297 2.79 -17.56 -38.16
CA LEU A 297 2.29 -17.41 -39.53
C LEU A 297 3.45 -17.63 -40.52
N PHE A 298 4.51 -16.83 -40.40
CA PHE A 298 5.79 -17.06 -41.06
C PHE A 298 6.94 -16.32 -40.37
N ARG A 299 8.16 -16.77 -40.62
CA ARG A 299 9.40 -16.01 -40.48
C ARG A 299 10.13 -16.03 -41.82
N LEU A 300 10.53 -14.86 -42.31
CA LEU A 300 11.28 -14.65 -43.54
C LEU A 300 12.62 -13.99 -43.21
N GLU A 301 13.72 -14.61 -43.63
CA GLU A 301 15.09 -14.09 -43.47
C GLU A 301 15.84 -14.25 -44.79
N GLY A 302 16.15 -13.13 -45.46
CA GLY A 302 16.68 -13.16 -46.82
C GLY A 302 15.68 -13.85 -47.77
N GLN A 303 16.06 -15.01 -48.30
CA GLN A 303 15.18 -15.84 -49.14
C GLN A 303 14.52 -17.01 -48.39
N SER A 304 14.99 -17.33 -47.18
CA SER A 304 14.51 -18.48 -46.40
C SER A 304 13.19 -18.14 -45.70
N ILE A 305 12.17 -18.99 -45.88
CA ILE A 305 10.89 -18.88 -45.18
C ILE A 305 10.58 -20.14 -44.36
N LEU A 306 10.11 -19.91 -43.13
CA LEU A 306 9.60 -20.92 -42.21
C LEU A 306 8.20 -20.54 -41.74
N ALA A 307 7.20 -21.28 -42.19
CA ALA A 307 5.82 -21.24 -41.70
C ALA A 307 5.52 -22.44 -40.78
N GLU A 308 4.46 -22.38 -39.99
CA GLU A 308 3.99 -23.52 -39.20
C GLU A 308 2.49 -23.69 -39.33
N ALA A 309 2.02 -24.86 -39.76
CA ALA A 309 0.63 -25.25 -39.56
C ALA A 309 0.45 -25.67 -38.10
N LEU A 310 -0.60 -25.16 -37.43
CA LEU A 310 -0.92 -25.48 -36.04
C LEU A 310 -2.44 -25.68 -35.89
N ALA A 311 -2.88 -26.88 -35.53
CA ALA A 311 -4.30 -27.24 -35.41
C ALA A 311 -4.50 -28.45 -34.48
N GLY A 312 -5.75 -28.92 -34.30
CA GLY A 312 -6.09 -30.08 -33.47
C GLY A 312 -5.76 -29.82 -32.00
N THR A 313 -6.68 -29.21 -31.24
CA THR A 313 -6.41 -28.87 -29.83
C THR A 313 -6.89 -29.98 -28.89
N VAL A 314 -6.05 -30.39 -27.93
CA VAL A 314 -6.50 -31.21 -26.79
C VAL A 314 -6.03 -30.61 -25.45
N ARG A 315 -6.73 -30.91 -24.36
CA ARG A 315 -6.28 -30.59 -23.00
C ARG A 315 -5.04 -31.42 -22.67
N ARG A 316 -3.97 -30.81 -22.16
CA ARG A 316 -2.77 -31.56 -21.74
C ARG A 316 -3.10 -32.51 -20.57
N GLY A 317 -2.61 -33.74 -20.65
CA GLY A 317 -2.79 -34.76 -19.63
C GLY A 317 -2.06 -34.48 -18.31
N SER A 318 -2.38 -35.29 -17.31
CA SER A 318 -1.64 -35.41 -16.05
C SER A 318 -0.78 -36.68 -16.07
N ASP A 319 0.21 -36.76 -15.19
CA ASP A 319 1.09 -37.93 -15.08
C ASP A 319 0.25 -39.22 -14.92
N GLY A 320 0.38 -40.13 -15.88
CA GLY A 320 -0.40 -41.37 -15.98
C GLY A 320 -1.49 -41.43 -17.06
N ASN A 321 -1.87 -40.32 -17.73
CA ASN A 321 -2.86 -40.37 -18.83
C ASN A 321 -2.43 -39.74 -20.18
N GLU A 322 -1.21 -39.20 -20.30
CA GLU A 322 -0.75 -38.53 -21.54
C GLU A 322 -0.88 -39.43 -22.79
N GLY A 323 -0.67 -40.75 -22.69
CA GLY A 323 -0.83 -41.68 -23.81
C GLY A 323 -2.26 -41.74 -24.38
N GLN A 324 -3.30 -41.58 -23.55
CA GLN A 324 -4.68 -41.50 -24.01
C GLN A 324 -4.94 -40.17 -24.73
N VAL A 325 -4.42 -39.08 -24.17
CA VAL A 325 -4.54 -37.72 -24.73
C VAL A 325 -3.78 -37.58 -26.05
N LEU A 326 -2.64 -38.27 -26.22
CA LEU A 326 -1.93 -38.35 -27.49
C LEU A 326 -2.74 -39.12 -28.54
N SER A 327 -3.46 -40.18 -28.16
CA SER A 327 -4.37 -40.90 -29.06
C SER A 327 -5.55 -40.01 -29.50
N GLU A 328 -6.10 -39.20 -28.59
CA GLU A 328 -7.15 -38.21 -28.88
C GLU A 328 -6.64 -37.09 -29.82
N LEU A 329 -5.40 -36.62 -29.61
CA LEU A 329 -4.75 -35.64 -30.49
C LEU A 329 -4.52 -36.20 -31.90
N MET A 330 -4.21 -37.50 -32.01
CA MET A 330 -4.05 -38.23 -33.28
C MET A 330 -5.36 -38.78 -33.84
N SER A 331 -6.52 -38.30 -33.36
CA SER A 331 -7.83 -38.67 -33.90
C SER A 331 -8.03 -38.18 -35.34
N SER A 332 -8.92 -38.84 -36.08
CA SER A 332 -9.26 -38.48 -37.46
C SER A 332 -9.76 -37.03 -37.60
N LYS A 333 -10.56 -36.53 -36.64
CA LYS A 333 -11.01 -35.12 -36.58
C LYS A 333 -9.81 -34.16 -36.60
N ASN A 334 -8.85 -34.36 -35.69
CA ASN A 334 -7.72 -33.47 -35.50
C ASN A 334 -6.71 -33.56 -36.66
N LEU A 335 -6.46 -34.77 -37.18
CA LEU A 335 -5.60 -34.98 -38.35
C LEU A 335 -6.19 -34.35 -39.62
N GLU A 336 -7.51 -34.42 -39.81
CA GLU A 336 -8.19 -33.76 -40.93
C GLU A 336 -8.19 -32.23 -40.78
N GLU A 337 -8.47 -31.71 -39.58
CA GLU A 337 -8.40 -30.28 -39.29
C GLU A 337 -6.99 -29.70 -39.58
N HIS A 338 -5.95 -30.44 -39.20
CA HIS A 338 -4.55 -30.07 -39.42
C HIS A 338 -4.13 -30.15 -40.89
N ARG A 339 -4.57 -31.17 -41.62
CA ARG A 339 -4.32 -31.30 -43.06
C ARG A 339 -4.79 -30.06 -43.83
N PHE A 340 -5.99 -29.55 -43.55
CA PHE A 340 -6.50 -28.34 -44.22
C PHE A 340 -5.61 -27.10 -44.02
N VAL A 341 -4.94 -26.98 -42.87
CA VAL A 341 -4.01 -25.87 -42.59
C VAL A 341 -2.68 -26.08 -43.34
N VAL A 342 -2.15 -27.32 -43.35
CA VAL A 342 -0.93 -27.67 -44.09
C VAL A 342 -1.11 -27.42 -45.60
N ASP A 343 -2.17 -27.95 -46.20
CA ASP A 343 -2.40 -27.86 -47.64
C ASP A 343 -2.68 -26.42 -48.10
N TYR A 344 -3.36 -25.61 -47.27
CA TYR A 344 -3.52 -24.18 -47.52
C TYR A 344 -2.18 -23.43 -47.49
N ILE A 345 -1.35 -23.65 -46.46
CA ILE A 345 -0.05 -22.95 -46.36
C ILE A 345 0.86 -23.32 -47.54
N ARG A 346 0.88 -24.60 -47.96
CA ARG A 346 1.65 -25.01 -49.15
C ARG A 346 1.15 -24.35 -50.44
N THR A 347 -0.17 -24.24 -50.61
CA THR A 347 -0.77 -23.50 -51.75
C THR A 347 -0.43 -22.01 -51.71
N ALA A 348 -0.60 -21.35 -50.56
CA ALA A 348 -0.29 -19.94 -50.37
C ALA A 348 1.21 -19.62 -50.58
N LEU A 349 2.11 -20.55 -50.25
CA LEU A 349 3.53 -20.44 -50.57
C LEU A 349 3.81 -20.65 -52.07
N ALA A 350 3.15 -21.60 -52.72
CA ALA A 350 3.25 -21.79 -54.17
C ALA A 350 2.79 -20.55 -54.96
N ASP A 351 1.68 -19.91 -54.56
CA ASP A 351 1.21 -18.62 -55.08
C ASP A 351 2.22 -17.48 -54.81
N CYS A 352 2.96 -17.59 -53.69
CA CYS A 352 4.08 -16.69 -53.42
C CYS A 352 5.29 -16.93 -54.35
N GLY A 353 5.37 -18.07 -55.04
CA GLY A 353 6.50 -18.50 -55.87
C GLY A 353 7.51 -19.38 -55.13
N VAL A 354 7.15 -19.86 -53.93
CA VAL A 354 8.00 -20.65 -53.03
C VAL A 354 7.65 -22.13 -53.14
N GLN A 355 8.66 -22.97 -53.42
CA GLN A 355 8.53 -24.42 -53.23
C GLN A 355 8.66 -24.75 -51.75
N ALA A 356 7.77 -25.61 -51.24
CA ALA A 356 7.55 -25.80 -49.80
C ALA A 356 7.56 -27.27 -49.37
N ASP A 357 8.57 -27.63 -48.56
CA ASP A 357 8.78 -28.92 -47.94
C ASP A 357 8.21 -28.95 -46.50
N THR A 358 7.89 -30.14 -45.99
CA THR A 358 7.28 -30.30 -44.66
C THR A 358 7.94 -31.41 -43.85
N ASN A 359 7.98 -31.25 -42.52
CA ASN A 359 8.51 -32.27 -41.60
C ASN A 359 7.45 -33.25 -41.05
N GLY A 360 6.23 -33.23 -41.58
CA GLY A 360 5.09 -34.01 -41.08
C GLY A 360 4.46 -33.47 -39.78
N PRO A 361 3.41 -34.12 -39.27
CA PRO A 361 2.77 -33.73 -38.02
C PRO A 361 3.59 -34.17 -36.79
N HIS A 362 3.91 -33.23 -35.91
CA HIS A 362 4.56 -33.45 -34.61
C HIS A 362 3.77 -32.76 -33.48
N VAL A 363 3.94 -33.20 -32.24
CA VAL A 363 3.15 -32.69 -31.10
C VAL A 363 3.80 -31.46 -30.46
N ARG A 364 3.15 -30.29 -30.57
CA ARG A 364 3.52 -29.08 -29.84
C ARG A 364 2.87 -29.08 -28.46
N ARG A 365 3.67 -29.25 -27.40
CA ARG A 365 3.22 -29.22 -26.01
C ARG A 365 3.21 -27.79 -25.45
N LEU A 366 2.14 -27.41 -24.75
CA LEU A 366 1.95 -26.10 -24.12
C LEU A 366 1.54 -26.26 -22.64
N PRO A 367 1.62 -25.22 -21.80
CA PRO A 367 1.32 -25.28 -20.36
C PRO A 367 -0.02 -25.91 -19.95
N ARG A 368 -1.02 -25.91 -20.84
CA ARG A 368 -2.41 -26.35 -20.59
C ARG A 368 -2.99 -27.27 -21.67
N LEU A 369 -2.35 -27.30 -22.85
CA LEU A 369 -2.91 -27.79 -24.12
C LEU A 369 -1.82 -28.50 -24.92
N MET A 370 -2.20 -29.31 -25.90
CA MET A 370 -1.31 -29.82 -26.94
C MET A 370 -1.95 -29.61 -28.33
N HIS A 371 -1.10 -29.46 -29.34
CA HIS A 371 -1.50 -29.28 -30.75
C HIS A 371 -0.73 -30.22 -31.67
N LEU A 372 -1.30 -30.49 -32.85
CA LEU A 372 -0.53 -30.91 -34.01
C LEU A 372 0.16 -29.69 -34.62
N ALA A 373 1.44 -29.84 -34.95
CA ALA A 373 2.25 -28.84 -35.61
C ALA A 373 2.97 -29.45 -36.82
N THR A 374 3.17 -28.67 -37.87
CA THR A 374 4.03 -29.04 -39.00
C THR A 374 4.82 -27.82 -39.44
N HIS A 375 6.15 -27.94 -39.45
CA HIS A 375 7.03 -26.92 -40.03
C HIS A 375 7.00 -27.03 -41.54
N ILE A 376 6.85 -25.89 -42.19
CA ILE A 376 6.77 -25.76 -43.64
C ILE A 376 7.89 -24.81 -44.06
N HIS A 377 8.93 -25.37 -44.67
CA HIS A 377 10.15 -24.67 -45.06
C HIS A 377 10.15 -24.43 -46.57
N GLY A 378 10.67 -23.29 -47.00
CA GLY A 378 10.84 -23.01 -48.42
C GLY A 378 11.84 -21.89 -48.68
N GLN A 379 12.13 -21.65 -49.95
CA GLN A 379 12.96 -20.54 -50.40
C GLN A 379 12.27 -19.73 -51.50
N PHE A 380 12.39 -18.41 -51.43
CA PHE A 380 12.04 -17.53 -52.55
C PHE A 380 13.09 -17.65 -53.67
N PRO A 381 12.67 -17.69 -54.95
CA PRO A 381 13.61 -17.68 -56.05
C PRO A 381 14.45 -16.39 -56.06
N LEU A 382 15.71 -16.51 -56.47
CA LEU A 382 16.57 -15.37 -56.77
C LEU A 382 15.90 -14.47 -57.82
N PRO A 383 15.95 -13.13 -57.68
CA PRO A 383 15.43 -12.23 -58.71
C PRO A 383 16.20 -12.45 -60.02
N SER A 384 15.50 -12.86 -61.07
CA SER A 384 16.08 -13.05 -62.40
C SER A 384 16.38 -11.70 -63.04
N ASP A 385 17.56 -11.57 -63.65
CA ASP A 385 18.03 -10.34 -64.31
C ASP A 385 17.34 -10.15 -65.68
N THR A 386 16.06 -9.79 -65.63
CA THR A 386 15.20 -9.59 -66.79
C THR A 386 14.48 -8.25 -66.70
N SER A 387 15.24 -7.16 -66.81
CA SER A 387 14.66 -5.85 -67.12
C SER A 387 14.24 -5.81 -68.59
N LEU A 388 12.93 -5.76 -68.88
CA LEU A 388 12.39 -5.48 -70.22
C LEU A 388 10.88 -5.15 -70.18
N ASN A 389 10.50 -4.02 -69.54
CA ASN A 389 9.44 -3.11 -70.00
C ASN A 389 9.19 -1.92 -69.04
N GLY A 390 9.88 -0.80 -69.29
CA GLY A 390 9.27 0.54 -69.33
C GLY A 390 8.71 1.21 -68.06
N HIS A 391 8.63 0.56 -66.90
CA HIS A 391 8.22 1.20 -65.65
C HIS A 391 9.35 1.17 -64.61
N ARG A 392 9.37 2.17 -63.71
CA ARG A 392 10.53 2.48 -62.87
C ARG A 392 10.87 1.33 -61.92
N ALA A 393 12.16 1.07 -61.77
CA ALA A 393 12.71 0.23 -60.73
C ALA A 393 12.71 1.00 -59.39
N ASP A 394 11.53 1.13 -58.79
CA ASP A 394 11.39 1.78 -57.49
C ASP A 394 11.89 0.85 -56.37
N VAL A 395 12.84 1.36 -55.58
CA VAL A 395 13.64 0.68 -54.53
C VAL A 395 14.59 -0.41 -55.06
N GLY A 396 15.89 -0.11 -55.06
CA GLY A 396 16.94 -1.09 -55.35
C GLY A 396 17.19 -2.10 -54.21
N GLY A 397 17.71 -3.28 -54.58
CA GLY A 397 18.30 -4.24 -53.65
C GLY A 397 17.34 -5.29 -53.08
N ASN A 398 16.50 -4.90 -52.12
CA ASN A 398 15.97 -5.86 -51.15
C ASN A 398 14.57 -6.39 -51.49
N ALA A 399 14.54 -7.47 -52.30
CA ALA A 399 13.30 -8.23 -52.58
C ALA A 399 12.60 -8.74 -51.31
N SER A 400 13.36 -9.15 -50.28
CA SER A 400 12.87 -9.79 -49.05
C SER A 400 11.85 -8.95 -48.29
N GLY A 401 12.15 -7.66 -48.05
CA GLY A 401 11.20 -6.74 -47.41
C GLY A 401 9.88 -6.63 -48.18
N SER A 402 9.91 -6.67 -49.52
CA SER A 402 8.68 -6.61 -50.34
C SER A 402 7.84 -7.90 -50.26
N ASN A 403 8.49 -9.06 -50.07
CA ASN A 403 7.81 -10.35 -49.95
C ASN A 403 6.97 -10.47 -48.67
N VAL A 404 7.30 -9.75 -47.59
CA VAL A 404 6.50 -9.70 -46.34
C VAL A 404 5.04 -9.33 -46.63
N PHE A 405 4.79 -8.32 -47.47
CA PHE A 405 3.43 -7.92 -47.83
C PHE A 405 2.70 -9.02 -48.63
N LYS A 406 3.40 -9.64 -49.60
CA LYS A 406 2.83 -10.73 -50.41
C LYS A 406 2.40 -11.90 -49.52
N LEU A 407 3.27 -12.30 -48.59
CA LEU A 407 3.00 -13.37 -47.61
C LEU A 407 1.83 -13.01 -46.69
N LEU A 408 1.78 -11.80 -46.14
CA LEU A 408 0.67 -11.36 -45.28
C LEU A 408 -0.68 -11.45 -46.01
N ARG A 409 -0.78 -10.97 -47.26
CA ARG A 409 -2.06 -10.98 -47.99
C ARG A 409 -2.50 -12.40 -48.37
N THR A 410 -1.57 -13.24 -48.83
CA THR A 410 -1.90 -14.61 -49.27
C THR A 410 -2.15 -15.54 -48.08
N MET A 411 -1.32 -15.50 -47.03
CA MET A 411 -1.38 -16.47 -45.93
C MET A 411 -2.47 -16.16 -44.88
N HIS A 412 -2.87 -14.89 -44.69
CA HIS A 412 -3.85 -14.49 -43.66
C HIS A 412 -5.16 -13.94 -44.26
N PRO A 413 -6.35 -14.29 -43.74
CA PRO A 413 -6.64 -15.31 -42.70
C PRO A 413 -6.26 -16.73 -43.06
N THR A 414 -5.76 -17.48 -42.06
CA THR A 414 -5.49 -18.92 -42.19
C THR A 414 -6.77 -19.75 -41.95
N PRO A 415 -6.85 -21.00 -42.46
CA PRO A 415 -7.91 -21.94 -42.08
C PRO A 415 -7.91 -22.35 -40.60
N ALA A 416 -6.88 -22.00 -39.82
CA ALA A 416 -6.89 -22.17 -38.37
C ALA A 416 -7.75 -21.09 -37.67
N VAL A 417 -8.03 -19.96 -38.33
CA VAL A 417 -8.79 -18.83 -37.76
C VAL A 417 -10.06 -18.40 -38.51
N CYS A 418 -10.22 -18.72 -39.81
CA CYS A 418 -11.47 -18.45 -40.55
C CYS A 418 -12.22 -19.73 -40.95
N GLY A 419 -11.54 -20.67 -41.60
CA GLY A 419 -12.15 -21.84 -42.23
C GLY A 419 -11.78 -21.97 -43.70
N MET A 420 -12.50 -22.83 -44.43
CA MET A 420 -12.34 -23.06 -45.86
C MET A 420 -13.68 -23.39 -46.53
N PRO A 421 -14.00 -22.83 -47.73
CA PRO A 421 -13.20 -21.85 -48.48
C PRO A 421 -13.22 -20.45 -47.85
N ARG A 422 -12.02 -19.85 -47.72
CA ARG A 422 -11.74 -18.58 -47.00
C ARG A 422 -12.79 -17.49 -47.23
N GLU A 423 -13.05 -17.11 -48.47
CA GLU A 423 -13.95 -15.99 -48.82
C GLU A 423 -15.39 -16.23 -48.35
N LYS A 424 -15.93 -17.44 -48.56
CA LYS A 424 -17.26 -17.79 -48.04
C LYS A 424 -17.31 -17.75 -46.52
N THR A 425 -16.30 -18.34 -45.87
CA THR A 425 -16.28 -18.42 -44.40
C THR A 425 -16.10 -17.06 -43.74
N ILE A 426 -15.42 -16.10 -44.37
CA ILE A 426 -15.34 -14.72 -43.84
C ILE A 426 -16.72 -14.06 -43.90
N THR A 427 -17.40 -14.12 -45.05
CA THR A 427 -18.77 -13.58 -45.19
C THR A 427 -19.75 -14.23 -44.20
N GLU A 428 -19.64 -15.54 -43.97
CA GLU A 428 -20.54 -16.22 -43.03
C GLU A 428 -20.26 -15.86 -41.57
N LEU A 429 -19.01 -15.57 -41.22
CA LEU A 429 -18.66 -15.07 -39.87
C LEU A 429 -19.22 -13.65 -39.61
N GLU A 430 -19.43 -12.81 -40.64
CA GLU A 430 -20.12 -11.51 -40.49
C GLU A 430 -21.59 -11.69 -40.01
N ASN A 431 -22.23 -12.80 -40.38
CA ASN A 431 -23.60 -13.16 -39.97
C ASN A 431 -23.64 -13.88 -38.62
N LEU A 432 -22.69 -14.79 -38.37
CA LEU A 432 -22.65 -15.67 -37.20
C LEU A 432 -22.07 -15.00 -35.95
N GLU A 433 -21.29 -13.93 -36.08
CA GLU A 433 -20.67 -13.24 -34.96
C GLU A 433 -21.28 -11.84 -34.73
N ASP A 434 -21.71 -11.59 -33.49
CA ASP A 434 -22.27 -10.31 -33.06
C ASP A 434 -21.23 -9.17 -33.01
N PHE A 435 -19.96 -9.47 -33.32
CA PHE A 435 -18.82 -8.68 -32.93
C PHE A 435 -17.70 -8.58 -33.96
N ASP A 436 -16.92 -7.51 -33.81
CA ASP A 436 -15.74 -7.24 -34.60
C ASP A 436 -14.51 -7.89 -33.94
N ARG A 437 -13.82 -8.77 -34.68
CA ARG A 437 -12.59 -9.42 -34.22
C ARG A 437 -11.40 -8.46 -34.13
N GLY A 438 -11.39 -7.36 -34.88
CA GLY A 438 -10.29 -6.40 -34.92
C GLY A 438 -8.93 -7.06 -35.09
N LEU A 439 -8.03 -6.92 -34.11
CA LEU A 439 -6.70 -7.55 -34.14
C LEU A 439 -6.68 -8.99 -33.60
N PHE A 440 -7.73 -9.48 -32.92
CA PHE A 440 -7.78 -10.88 -32.50
C PHE A 440 -7.77 -11.78 -33.74
N ALA A 441 -6.91 -12.80 -33.73
CA ALA A 441 -6.64 -13.68 -34.87
C ALA A 441 -6.11 -12.97 -36.14
N GLY A 442 -5.76 -11.68 -36.08
CA GLY A 442 -5.01 -10.98 -37.11
C GLY A 442 -3.51 -11.33 -37.09
N PRO A 443 -2.73 -10.94 -38.11
CA PRO A 443 -1.28 -11.11 -38.13
C PRO A 443 -0.64 -10.01 -37.28
N LEU A 444 0.25 -10.39 -36.37
CA LEU A 444 1.01 -9.49 -35.50
C LEU A 444 2.50 -9.85 -35.56
N GLY A 445 3.37 -8.86 -35.64
CA GLY A 445 4.79 -9.13 -35.85
C GLY A 445 5.63 -7.90 -36.12
N TRP A 446 6.72 -8.10 -36.85
CA TRP A 446 7.65 -7.05 -37.25
C TRP A 446 8.23 -7.29 -38.65
N PHE A 447 8.71 -6.22 -39.27
CA PHE A 447 9.50 -6.28 -40.50
C PHE A 447 10.60 -5.22 -40.54
N SER A 448 11.72 -5.55 -41.19
CA SER A 448 12.75 -4.62 -41.65
C SER A 448 12.79 -4.59 -43.18
N ARG A 449 13.83 -4.00 -43.77
CA ARG A 449 14.07 -4.06 -45.23
C ARG A 449 14.45 -5.47 -45.71
N GLU A 450 14.85 -6.39 -44.82
CA GLU A 450 15.49 -7.66 -45.17
C GLU A 450 14.82 -8.91 -44.58
N ALA A 451 14.05 -8.74 -43.50
CA ALA A 451 13.45 -9.84 -42.76
C ALA A 451 12.09 -9.44 -42.16
N GLY A 452 11.32 -10.43 -41.73
CA GLY A 452 10.12 -10.21 -40.93
C GLY A 452 9.60 -11.50 -40.30
N GLU A 453 9.03 -11.40 -39.09
CA GLU A 453 8.40 -12.51 -38.39
C GLU A 453 7.02 -12.09 -37.90
N PHE A 454 6.01 -12.91 -38.23
CA PHE A 454 4.62 -12.72 -37.86
C PHE A 454 4.05 -13.97 -37.20
N CYS A 455 3.32 -13.76 -36.12
CA CYS A 455 2.48 -14.75 -35.46
C CYS A 455 0.99 -14.43 -35.70
N VAL A 456 0.12 -15.43 -35.50
CA VAL A 456 -1.33 -15.22 -35.52
C VAL A 456 -1.77 -14.85 -34.10
N ALA A 457 -2.47 -13.73 -33.95
CA ALA A 457 -2.79 -13.12 -32.65
C ALA A 457 -3.97 -13.78 -31.92
N ILE A 458 -3.98 -15.12 -31.87
CA ILE A 458 -4.85 -15.92 -30.99
C ILE A 458 -4.36 -15.87 -29.53
N ARG A 459 -5.20 -16.29 -28.58
CA ARG A 459 -4.91 -16.23 -27.12
C ARG A 459 -4.43 -14.85 -26.67
N SER A 460 -5.16 -13.85 -27.13
CA SER A 460 -4.91 -12.45 -26.91
C SER A 460 -6.09 -11.81 -26.17
N ALA A 461 -5.82 -10.64 -25.59
CA ALA A 461 -6.82 -9.80 -25.00
C ALA A 461 -6.59 -8.34 -25.39
N LEU A 462 -7.68 -7.62 -25.54
CA LEU A 462 -7.70 -6.16 -25.66
C LEU A 462 -8.00 -5.56 -24.29
N VAL A 463 -7.07 -4.76 -23.77
CA VAL A 463 -7.30 -3.84 -22.66
C VAL A 463 -7.85 -2.55 -23.24
N HIS A 464 -9.00 -2.08 -22.74
CA HIS A 464 -9.56 -0.76 -23.03
C HIS A 464 -10.16 -0.14 -21.76
N ASP A 465 -9.64 1.02 -21.36
CA ASP A 465 -9.89 1.65 -20.05
C ASP A 465 -9.66 0.68 -18.88
N ASN A 466 -10.76 0.15 -18.33
CA ASN A 466 -10.82 -0.69 -17.15
C ASN A 466 -11.41 -2.07 -17.49
N ASP A 467 -11.61 -2.37 -18.78
CA ASP A 467 -12.04 -3.67 -19.28
C ASP A 467 -10.86 -4.39 -19.94
N VAL A 468 -10.74 -5.69 -19.67
CA VAL A 468 -9.91 -6.62 -20.45
C VAL A 468 -10.86 -7.59 -21.16
N THR A 469 -10.92 -7.57 -22.48
CA THR A 469 -11.70 -8.52 -23.27
C THR A 469 -10.76 -9.57 -23.86
N ALA A 470 -10.87 -10.81 -23.41
CA ALA A 470 -10.15 -11.97 -23.95
C ALA A 470 -10.97 -12.66 -25.05
N PHE A 471 -10.27 -13.29 -25.98
CA PHE A 471 -10.86 -13.90 -27.18
C PHE A 471 -10.34 -15.33 -27.42
N ALA A 472 -11.22 -16.22 -27.89
CA ALA A 472 -10.86 -17.53 -28.42
C ALA A 472 -11.87 -18.00 -29.48
N GLY A 473 -11.47 -18.95 -30.32
CA GLY A 473 -12.37 -19.64 -31.25
C GLY A 473 -12.06 -21.12 -31.40
N SER A 474 -12.99 -21.85 -32.01
CA SER A 474 -12.95 -23.31 -32.19
C SER A 474 -13.21 -23.71 -33.64
N GLY A 475 -12.53 -24.75 -34.11
CA GLY A 475 -12.63 -25.25 -35.48
C GLY A 475 -13.80 -26.21 -35.64
N ILE A 476 -14.89 -25.74 -36.22
CA ILE A 476 -16.10 -26.51 -36.43
C ILE A 476 -15.98 -27.33 -37.73
N VAL A 477 -16.14 -28.63 -37.59
CA VAL A 477 -16.10 -29.66 -38.64
C VAL A 477 -17.32 -30.60 -38.48
N PRO A 478 -17.65 -31.48 -39.45
CA PRO A 478 -18.88 -32.30 -39.38
C PRO A 478 -19.02 -33.20 -38.14
N ALA A 479 -17.93 -33.48 -37.42
CA ALA A 479 -17.89 -34.25 -36.18
C ALA A 479 -17.75 -33.38 -34.89
N SER A 480 -18.02 -32.07 -34.98
CA SER A 480 -17.96 -31.15 -33.83
C SER A 480 -19.25 -31.16 -33.00
N GLU A 481 -19.12 -31.15 -31.68
CA GLU A 481 -20.22 -31.05 -30.74
C GLU A 481 -20.26 -29.67 -30.08
N SER A 482 -21.38 -28.96 -30.16
CA SER A 482 -21.53 -27.58 -29.68
C SER A 482 -21.04 -27.33 -28.23
N ARG A 483 -21.25 -28.30 -27.32
CA ARG A 483 -20.79 -28.20 -25.93
C ARG A 483 -19.26 -28.37 -25.82
N SER A 484 -18.71 -29.36 -26.50
CA SER A 484 -17.27 -29.68 -26.48
C SER A 484 -16.44 -28.51 -27.04
N GLU A 485 -16.92 -27.84 -28.10
CA GLU A 485 -16.29 -26.64 -28.68
C GLU A 485 -16.39 -25.40 -27.75
N TRP A 486 -17.44 -25.30 -26.91
CA TRP A 486 -17.55 -24.25 -25.87
C TRP A 486 -16.51 -24.44 -24.76
N ASP A 487 -16.37 -25.68 -24.28
CA ASP A 487 -15.43 -26.01 -23.20
C ASP A 487 -13.96 -25.99 -23.68
N GLU A 488 -13.69 -26.27 -24.96
CA GLU A 488 -12.39 -26.02 -25.59
C GLU A 488 -12.05 -24.52 -25.62
N THR A 489 -13.02 -23.66 -25.94
CA THR A 489 -12.81 -22.20 -25.97
C THR A 489 -12.71 -21.58 -24.57
N GLU A 490 -13.27 -22.19 -23.52
CA GLU A 490 -12.93 -21.83 -22.12
C GLU A 490 -11.46 -22.15 -21.83
N LEU A 491 -11.00 -23.35 -22.21
CA LEU A 491 -9.60 -23.75 -22.01
C LEU A 491 -8.62 -22.83 -22.74
N LYS A 492 -8.94 -22.40 -23.96
CA LYS A 492 -8.16 -21.42 -24.73
C LYS A 492 -8.10 -20.04 -24.05
N MET A 493 -9.18 -19.56 -23.41
CA MET A 493 -9.18 -18.30 -22.64
C MET A 493 -8.64 -18.42 -21.21
N SER A 494 -8.52 -19.63 -20.65
CA SER A 494 -8.14 -19.85 -19.24
C SER A 494 -6.78 -19.26 -18.82
N ALA A 495 -5.90 -18.91 -19.75
CA ALA A 495 -4.68 -18.14 -19.45
C ALA A 495 -5.00 -16.76 -18.84
N PHE A 496 -6.09 -16.12 -19.27
CA PHE A 496 -6.61 -14.86 -18.72
C PHE A 496 -7.59 -15.11 -17.57
N THR A 497 -8.50 -16.09 -17.70
CA THR A 497 -9.48 -16.40 -16.64
C THR A 497 -8.79 -16.72 -15.31
N ASP A 498 -7.69 -17.49 -15.32
CA ASP A 498 -6.96 -17.82 -14.09
C ASP A 498 -6.22 -16.61 -13.48
N LEU A 499 -5.90 -15.56 -14.25
CA LEU A 499 -5.26 -14.34 -13.73
C LEU A 499 -6.30 -13.43 -13.05
N PHE A 500 -7.48 -13.29 -13.65
CA PHE A 500 -8.49 -12.33 -13.21
C PHE A 500 -9.56 -12.96 -12.29
N GLN A 501 -9.70 -14.29 -12.33
CA GLN A 501 -10.50 -15.11 -11.43
C GLN A 501 -9.70 -16.33 -10.92
N PRO A 502 -8.55 -16.13 -10.23
CA PRO A 502 -7.76 -17.22 -9.67
C PRO A 502 -8.62 -18.08 -8.73
N ALA A 503 -8.74 -19.36 -9.08
CA ALA A 503 -9.81 -20.23 -8.61
C ALA A 503 -9.85 -20.34 -7.08
N VAL A 504 -11.06 -20.21 -6.52
CA VAL A 504 -11.37 -20.86 -5.25
C VAL A 504 -11.18 -22.36 -5.47
N HIS A 505 -10.53 -23.03 -4.52
CA HIS A 505 -10.04 -24.40 -4.67
C HIS A 505 -11.21 -25.40 -4.83
N LYS A 506 -11.67 -25.64 -6.06
CA LYS A 506 -12.58 -26.74 -6.38
C LYS A 506 -11.81 -28.07 -6.18
N PRO A 507 -12.33 -29.02 -5.39
CA PRO A 507 -11.77 -30.38 -5.34
C PRO A 507 -11.73 -31.02 -6.74
N HIS A 508 -10.84 -32.00 -6.93
CA HIS A 508 -10.57 -32.63 -8.23
C HIS A 508 -11.85 -33.06 -8.98
N VAL A 509 -11.88 -32.76 -10.28
CA VAL A 509 -13.00 -33.08 -11.17
C VAL A 509 -13.18 -34.59 -11.31
N ARG A 510 -14.17 -35.14 -10.59
CA ARG A 510 -14.75 -36.47 -10.83
C ARG A 510 -16.28 -36.51 -10.83
N THR A 511 -16.95 -35.45 -10.37
CA THR A 511 -18.40 -35.46 -10.09
C THR A 511 -19.29 -35.13 -11.29
N GLU A 512 -18.86 -34.24 -12.19
CA GLU A 512 -19.71 -33.72 -13.28
C GLU A 512 -20.03 -34.80 -14.35
N ARG A 513 -19.16 -35.81 -14.54
CA ARG A 513 -19.44 -36.95 -15.44
C ARG A 513 -20.49 -37.91 -14.85
N LEU A 514 -20.40 -38.19 -13.55
CA LEU A 514 -21.40 -38.98 -12.81
C LEU A 514 -22.79 -38.32 -12.83
N LEU A 515 -22.85 -36.98 -12.77
CA LEU A 515 -24.13 -36.25 -12.79
C LEU A 515 -24.87 -36.35 -14.12
N MET A 516 -24.19 -36.47 -15.27
CA MET A 516 -24.89 -36.75 -16.55
C MET A 516 -25.27 -38.22 -16.69
N GLU A 517 -24.39 -39.16 -16.33
CA GLU A 517 -24.64 -40.60 -16.43
C GLU A 517 -25.79 -41.06 -15.49
N MET A 518 -26.12 -40.31 -14.43
CA MET A 518 -27.26 -40.57 -13.53
C MET A 518 -28.60 -39.92 -13.94
N VAL A 519 -28.62 -38.96 -14.87
CA VAL A 519 -29.84 -38.21 -15.22
C VAL A 519 -30.59 -38.80 -16.43
N THR A 520 -29.88 -39.50 -17.33
CA THR A 520 -30.48 -40.11 -18.54
C THR A 520 -31.69 -41.03 -18.29
N PRO A 521 -31.79 -41.81 -17.19
CA PRO A 521 -32.97 -42.64 -16.92
C PRO A 521 -34.25 -41.87 -16.54
N LEU A 522 -34.15 -40.61 -16.09
CA LEU A 522 -35.27 -39.88 -15.47
C LEU A 522 -36.21 -39.17 -16.45
N LEU A 523 -35.94 -39.21 -17.75
CA LEU A 523 -36.85 -38.71 -18.80
C LEU A 523 -37.86 -39.77 -19.30
N ALA A 524 -37.95 -40.93 -18.63
CA ALA A 524 -38.75 -42.08 -19.06
C ALA A 524 -39.98 -42.38 -18.16
N ALA A 525 -40.58 -41.37 -17.53
CA ALA A 525 -41.83 -41.53 -16.77
C ALA A 525 -42.75 -40.30 -16.89
N ASN A 526 -43.89 -40.46 -17.58
CA ASN A 526 -44.94 -39.42 -17.64
C ASN A 526 -45.70 -39.35 -16.30
N LEU A 527 -45.41 -38.36 -15.47
CA LEU A 527 -46.22 -37.98 -14.31
C LEU A 527 -46.50 -36.47 -14.33
N SER A 528 -47.67 -36.07 -13.82
CA SER A 528 -48.19 -34.71 -13.97
C SER A 528 -47.69 -33.77 -12.86
N LEU A 529 -47.76 -32.45 -13.13
CA LEU A 529 -47.41 -31.39 -12.19
C LEU A 529 -48.26 -31.33 -10.90
N HIS A 530 -49.26 -32.21 -10.72
CA HIS A 530 -50.14 -32.18 -9.55
C HIS A 530 -49.56 -32.89 -8.32
N ASP A 531 -48.71 -33.92 -8.49
CA ASP A 531 -48.36 -34.85 -7.41
C ASP A 531 -47.15 -34.42 -6.54
N LEU A 532 -46.41 -33.39 -6.96
CA LEU A 532 -45.23 -32.89 -6.22
C LEU A 532 -45.56 -32.17 -4.90
N HIS A 533 -46.84 -31.84 -4.65
CA HIS A 533 -47.26 -30.99 -3.53
C HIS A 533 -47.48 -31.75 -2.19
N LYS A 534 -46.73 -32.84 -1.96
CA LYS A 534 -46.81 -33.67 -0.74
C LYS A 534 -45.46 -34.01 -0.09
N LEU A 535 -44.37 -33.36 -0.51
CA LEU A 535 -43.01 -33.56 0.03
C LEU A 535 -42.48 -32.39 0.87
N GLU A 536 -43.36 -31.51 1.36
CA GLU A 536 -42.99 -30.36 2.22
C GLU A 536 -43.28 -30.56 3.73
N ASN A 537 -44.00 -31.61 4.12
CA ASN A 537 -44.18 -31.98 5.53
C ASN A 537 -43.25 -33.15 5.88
N GLY A 538 -42.33 -32.94 6.82
CA GLY A 538 -41.34 -33.93 7.20
C GLY A 538 -41.80 -34.86 8.32
N ASP A 539 -41.77 -36.17 8.05
CA ASP A 539 -41.85 -37.24 9.05
C ASP A 539 -40.57 -38.09 9.01
N THR A 540 -39.99 -38.40 10.17
CA THR A 540 -38.71 -39.11 10.30
C THR A 540 -38.84 -40.41 11.09
N TYR A 541 -38.47 -41.55 10.50
CA TYR A 541 -38.17 -42.82 11.19
C TYR A 541 -37.45 -43.81 10.23
N PRO A 542 -36.83 -44.90 10.72
CA PRO A 542 -36.05 -45.04 11.95
C PRO A 542 -34.68 -45.72 11.72
N TYR A 543 -33.77 -45.62 12.69
CA TYR A 543 -32.75 -46.65 12.94
C TYR A 543 -32.82 -47.10 14.40
N GLY A 544 -32.70 -48.41 14.63
CA GLY A 544 -33.19 -49.05 15.86
C GLY A 544 -32.16 -49.24 16.97
N THR A 545 -32.68 -49.15 18.20
CA THR A 545 -32.38 -50.03 19.36
C THR A 545 -30.93 -50.28 19.79
N CYS A 546 -30.61 -49.92 21.05
CA CYS A 546 -30.44 -50.97 22.08
C CYS A 546 -30.55 -50.44 23.53
N ASN A 547 -31.57 -50.94 24.25
CA ASN A 547 -31.67 -51.22 25.69
C ASN A 547 -31.19 -50.22 26.77
N GLY A 548 -32.14 -49.80 27.62
CA GLY A 548 -31.92 -49.23 28.96
C GLY A 548 -33.28 -48.95 29.63
N SER A 549 -33.66 -49.70 30.67
CA SER A 549 -35.07 -49.81 31.12
C SER A 549 -35.37 -49.18 32.49
N ASN A 550 -36.63 -48.71 32.64
CA ASN A 550 -37.36 -48.41 33.88
C ASN A 550 -36.87 -47.17 34.70
N THR A 551 -37.67 -46.46 35.53
CA THR A 551 -39.03 -46.73 36.06
C THR A 551 -39.85 -45.44 36.37
N THR A 552 -41.18 -45.58 36.36
CA THR A 552 -42.32 -44.74 36.84
C THR A 552 -42.18 -43.52 37.80
N HIS A 553 -42.98 -42.45 37.51
CA HIS A 553 -43.76 -41.52 38.39
C HIS A 553 -43.07 -40.77 39.58
N VAL A 554 -43.47 -39.55 40.06
CA VAL A 554 -44.79 -39.07 40.56
C VAL A 554 -44.91 -37.50 40.63
N ARG A 555 -46.03 -36.95 40.12
CA ARG A 555 -46.88 -35.76 40.49
C ARG A 555 -46.40 -34.44 41.18
N SER A 556 -46.97 -33.33 40.65
CA SER A 556 -47.89 -32.30 41.27
C SER A 556 -47.43 -30.87 41.73
N GLY A 557 -48.37 -29.91 41.55
CA GLY A 557 -48.39 -28.51 42.05
C GLY A 557 -48.50 -27.46 40.91
N LEU A 558 -49.66 -26.95 40.47
CA LEU A 558 -50.59 -25.95 41.08
C LEU A 558 -49.95 -24.56 41.37
N SER A 559 -50.55 -23.38 41.14
CA SER A 559 -51.63 -22.88 40.24
C SER A 559 -51.89 -21.38 40.56
N GLY A 560 -52.12 -20.47 39.58
CA GLY A 560 -52.47 -19.06 39.92
C GLY A 560 -52.82 -18.12 38.75
N LEU A 561 -53.94 -17.40 38.88
CA LEU A 561 -54.48 -16.30 38.03
C LEU A 561 -54.24 -14.95 38.78
N SER A 562 -54.30 -13.71 38.26
CA SER A 562 -54.63 -13.06 36.95
C SER A 562 -53.98 -11.62 36.96
N LEU A 563 -54.32 -10.49 36.29
CA LEU A 563 -55.54 -9.91 35.66
C LEU A 563 -55.17 -8.82 34.59
N HIS A 564 -56.23 -8.30 33.94
CA HIS A 564 -56.43 -7.19 32.97
C HIS A 564 -56.09 -5.74 33.47
N GLU A 565 -56.11 -4.62 32.71
CA GLU A 565 -55.92 -4.25 31.26
C GLU A 565 -55.98 -2.69 31.08
N ASN A 566 -55.48 -2.15 29.94
CA ASN A 566 -55.99 -1.03 29.08
C ASN A 566 -56.48 0.35 29.64
N SER A 567 -56.47 1.51 28.92
CA SER A 567 -55.79 1.96 27.67
C SER A 567 -56.13 3.44 27.30
N LEU A 568 -55.29 4.08 26.44
CA LEU A 568 -55.59 5.15 25.43
C LEU A 568 -55.92 6.62 25.83
N GLY A 569 -55.42 7.58 25.01
CA GLY A 569 -55.85 9.00 24.95
C GLY A 569 -54.84 9.99 24.33
N ALA A 570 -55.24 10.80 23.31
CA ALA A 570 -54.45 11.86 22.62
C ALA A 570 -55.41 12.81 21.82
N PRO A 571 -55.01 13.83 21.00
CA PRO A 571 -53.68 14.41 20.71
C PRO A 571 -53.53 15.99 20.87
N PRO A 572 -53.44 16.92 19.85
CA PRO A 572 -52.42 18.00 19.83
C PRO A 572 -52.98 19.46 19.52
N PRO A 573 -52.28 20.42 18.85
CA PRO A 573 -51.02 21.17 19.13
C PRO A 573 -51.20 22.74 19.06
N SER A 574 -50.12 23.56 19.18
CA SER A 574 -49.72 24.59 18.16
C SER A 574 -48.75 25.75 18.59
N ARG A 575 -48.00 26.27 17.59
CA ARG A 575 -47.61 27.68 17.28
C ARG A 575 -46.64 28.55 18.15
N SER A 576 -45.42 28.72 17.61
CA SER A 576 -44.76 29.97 17.16
C SER A 576 -44.67 31.26 18.04
N GLY A 577 -43.47 31.83 18.15
CA GLY A 577 -43.19 33.23 18.53
C GLY A 577 -41.70 33.59 18.43
N SER A 578 -41.36 34.86 18.19
CA SER A 578 -39.98 35.35 17.94
C SER A 578 -39.73 36.73 18.53
N THR A 579 -38.49 37.08 18.92
CA THR A 579 -37.77 38.35 18.59
C THR A 579 -36.40 38.45 19.31
N ASN A 580 -35.55 39.38 18.88
CA ASN A 580 -34.19 39.61 19.38
C ASN A 580 -34.10 40.67 20.49
N SER A 581 -33.08 40.59 21.34
CA SER A 581 -32.30 41.74 21.79
C SER A 581 -30.85 41.33 22.10
N LEU A 582 -29.92 42.29 22.00
CA LEU A 582 -28.50 42.13 22.35
C LEU A 582 -28.25 42.71 23.74
N ASP A 583 -27.44 42.05 24.56
CA ASP A 583 -26.58 42.72 25.53
C ASP A 583 -25.33 41.87 25.84
N SER A 584 -24.31 42.47 26.47
CA SER A 584 -22.98 41.87 26.63
C SER A 584 -22.63 41.50 28.08
N SER A 585 -22.22 40.26 28.30
CA SER A 585 -21.54 39.82 29.52
C SER A 585 -20.45 38.78 29.21
N TYR A 586 -19.35 38.83 29.96
CA TYR A 586 -18.32 37.79 29.93
C TYR A 586 -18.79 36.59 30.76
N GLU A 587 -19.29 35.53 30.13
CA GLU A 587 -19.53 34.27 30.82
C GLU A 587 -18.29 33.35 30.77
N THR A 588 -17.90 32.85 31.93
CA THR A 588 -16.97 31.73 32.08
C THR A 588 -17.53 30.49 31.38
N CYS A 589 -16.74 29.84 30.53
CA CYS A 589 -17.12 28.58 29.89
C CYS A 589 -17.17 27.42 30.91
N ASN A 590 -18.23 27.36 31.71
CA ASN A 590 -18.64 26.13 32.38
C ASN A 590 -18.80 25.05 31.31
N ALA A 591 -18.22 23.87 31.55
CA ALA A 591 -18.34 22.74 30.65
C ALA A 591 -19.82 22.38 30.49
N SER A 592 -20.39 22.65 29.31
CA SER A 592 -21.79 22.35 29.02
C SER A 592 -22.01 20.85 29.21
N THR A 593 -22.93 20.50 30.12
CA THR A 593 -23.43 19.12 30.21
C THR A 593 -23.87 18.67 28.82
N PRO A 594 -23.53 17.45 28.37
CA PRO A 594 -24.03 16.95 27.10
C PRO A 594 -25.54 17.06 27.09
N VAL A 595 -26.09 17.74 26.08
CA VAL A 595 -27.53 17.74 25.83
C VAL A 595 -27.96 16.28 25.73
N GLY A 596 -28.84 15.86 26.64
CA GLY A 596 -29.16 14.44 26.82
C GLY A 596 -29.63 13.83 25.50
N PRO A 597 -29.24 12.58 25.19
CA PRO A 597 -29.64 11.93 23.94
C PRO A 597 -31.16 11.89 23.85
N SER A 598 -31.73 12.60 22.87
CA SER A 598 -33.14 12.52 22.54
C SER A 598 -33.50 11.07 22.23
N SER A 599 -34.47 10.51 22.97
CA SER A 599 -34.77 9.08 23.01
C SER A 599 -35.04 8.48 21.63
N LEU A 600 -34.03 7.77 21.09
CA LEU A 600 -34.12 6.85 19.97
C LEU A 600 -33.34 5.60 20.39
N ASP A 601 -34.03 4.72 21.10
CA ASP A 601 -33.43 3.63 21.88
C ASP A 601 -32.61 2.64 21.04
N PHE A 602 -31.65 1.99 21.70
CA PHE A 602 -31.06 0.76 21.21
C PHE A 602 -32.13 -0.34 21.21
N ASP A 603 -32.72 -0.60 20.06
CA ASP A 603 -33.72 -1.66 19.94
C ASP A 603 -33.06 -3.04 19.86
N ALA A 604 -33.04 -3.74 21.00
CA ALA A 604 -32.54 -5.11 21.09
C ALA A 604 -33.35 -6.13 20.26
N SER A 605 -34.51 -5.76 19.70
CA SER A 605 -35.20 -6.59 18.68
C SER A 605 -34.32 -6.80 17.45
N MET A 606 -33.59 -5.76 17.01
CA MET A 606 -32.73 -5.80 15.82
C MET A 606 -31.62 -6.85 15.89
N LEU A 607 -31.22 -7.27 17.10
CA LEU A 607 -30.27 -8.38 17.28
C LEU A 607 -30.86 -9.73 16.87
N LYS A 608 -32.17 -9.93 17.03
CA LYS A 608 -32.89 -11.15 16.60
C LYS A 608 -33.15 -11.18 15.10
N ASP A 609 -32.97 -10.06 14.41
CA ASP A 609 -33.05 -9.93 12.95
C ASP A 609 -31.67 -9.88 12.27
N MET A 610 -30.59 -10.12 13.02
CA MET A 610 -29.26 -10.28 12.44
C MET A 610 -29.24 -11.46 11.46
N PRO A 611 -28.63 -11.30 10.27
CA PRO A 611 -28.77 -12.28 9.19
C PRO A 611 -28.06 -13.61 9.48
N ASN A 612 -26.98 -13.59 10.25
CA ASN A 612 -26.23 -14.78 10.66
C ASN A 612 -25.43 -14.52 11.96
N LEU A 613 -24.96 -15.60 12.61
CA LEU A 613 -24.22 -15.53 13.87
C LEU A 613 -22.90 -14.74 13.78
N ASN A 614 -22.20 -14.78 12.63
CA ASN A 614 -21.01 -13.97 12.41
C ASN A 614 -21.35 -12.48 12.52
N THR A 615 -22.41 -12.03 11.83
CA THR A 615 -22.88 -10.64 11.83
C THR A 615 -23.39 -10.24 13.22
N LEU A 616 -24.09 -11.12 13.93
CA LEU A 616 -24.53 -10.89 15.31
C LEU A 616 -23.33 -10.63 16.24
N TRP A 617 -22.36 -11.55 16.28
CA TRP A 617 -21.16 -11.40 17.12
C TRP A 617 -20.37 -10.15 16.74
N GLY A 618 -20.23 -9.87 15.45
CA GLY A 618 -19.60 -8.64 14.94
C GLY A 618 -20.28 -7.37 15.46
N CYS A 619 -21.62 -7.28 15.37
CA CYS A 619 -22.36 -6.13 15.90
C CYS A 619 -22.25 -6.02 17.43
N CYS A 620 -22.33 -7.14 18.15
CA CYS A 620 -22.23 -7.17 19.62
C CYS A 620 -20.86 -6.70 20.14
N VAL A 621 -19.74 -7.09 19.49
CA VAL A 621 -18.40 -6.63 19.89
C VAL A 621 -18.27 -5.11 19.73
N ILE A 622 -18.75 -4.56 18.62
CA ILE A 622 -18.65 -3.12 18.35
C ILE A 622 -19.56 -2.31 19.27
N GLU A 623 -20.78 -2.77 19.54
CA GLU A 623 -21.69 -2.14 20.49
C GLU A 623 -21.11 -2.15 21.92
N GLU A 624 -20.52 -3.26 22.37
CA GLU A 624 -19.94 -3.34 23.73
C GLU A 624 -18.70 -2.46 23.90
N LEU A 625 -17.87 -2.33 22.85
CA LEU A 625 -16.80 -1.34 22.81
C LEU A 625 -17.36 0.09 22.90
N CYS A 626 -18.42 0.42 22.16
CA CYS A 626 -19.06 1.73 22.21
C CYS A 626 -19.65 2.05 23.59
N ARG A 627 -20.27 1.07 24.26
CA ARG A 627 -20.80 1.18 25.64
C ARG A 627 -19.68 1.44 26.67
N ASN A 628 -18.52 0.81 26.46
CA ASN A 628 -17.30 1.08 27.21
C ASN A 628 -16.52 2.31 26.69
N HIS A 629 -17.17 3.19 25.91
CA HIS A 629 -16.64 4.44 25.35
C HIS A 629 -15.46 4.30 24.36
N VAL A 630 -15.15 3.09 23.90
CA VAL A 630 -14.24 2.81 22.79
C VAL A 630 -15.02 2.89 21.48
N ASN A 631 -15.25 4.13 21.04
CA ASN A 631 -16.13 4.44 19.92
C ASN A 631 -15.42 4.76 18.60
N THR A 632 -14.08 4.86 18.58
CA THR A 632 -13.30 5.24 17.39
C THR A 632 -12.62 4.01 16.79
N PHE A 633 -12.89 3.72 15.51
CA PHE A 633 -12.50 2.50 14.82
C PHE A 633 -11.68 2.81 13.55
N PHE A 634 -10.41 2.40 13.56
CA PHE A 634 -9.54 2.43 12.38
C PHE A 634 -9.62 1.08 11.67
N VAL A 635 -10.18 1.07 10.46
CA VAL A 635 -10.54 -0.18 9.76
C VAL A 635 -9.72 -0.32 8.48
N ALA A 636 -9.01 -1.44 8.37
CA ALA A 636 -8.36 -1.89 7.15
C ALA A 636 -9.25 -2.90 6.38
N PRO A 637 -9.33 -2.82 5.04
CA PRO A 637 -10.24 -3.62 4.24
C PRO A 637 -9.81 -5.09 4.19
N GLY A 638 -10.77 -6.01 4.33
CA GLY A 638 -10.54 -7.42 4.02
C GLY A 638 -11.76 -8.30 4.27
N SER A 639 -11.79 -9.46 3.63
CA SER A 639 -12.95 -10.35 3.65
C SER A 639 -13.19 -11.00 5.01
N ARG A 640 -12.14 -11.43 5.74
CA ARG A 640 -12.31 -12.13 7.03
C ARG A 640 -12.80 -11.21 8.13
N SER A 641 -12.49 -9.91 8.07
CA SER A 641 -12.96 -8.88 8.99
C SER A 641 -14.34 -8.30 8.65
N ALA A 642 -15.00 -8.78 7.59
CA ALA A 642 -16.33 -8.29 7.18
C ALA A 642 -17.38 -8.28 8.32
N PRO A 643 -17.47 -9.28 9.23
CA PRO A 643 -18.44 -9.23 10.33
C PRO A 643 -18.21 -8.06 11.30
N LEU A 644 -16.94 -7.75 11.61
CA LEU A 644 -16.57 -6.61 12.46
C LEU A 644 -16.81 -5.27 11.73
N ALA A 645 -16.44 -5.19 10.44
CA ALA A 645 -16.66 -4.00 9.63
C ALA A 645 -18.16 -3.68 9.44
N VAL A 646 -19.00 -4.71 9.25
CA VAL A 646 -20.47 -4.58 9.24
C VAL A 646 -20.99 -4.12 10.60
N GLY A 647 -20.41 -4.59 11.71
CA GLY A 647 -20.72 -4.09 13.06
C GLY A 647 -20.44 -2.59 13.21
N VAL A 648 -19.30 -2.10 12.72
CA VAL A 648 -18.95 -0.67 12.71
C VAL A 648 -19.91 0.15 11.86
N VAL A 649 -20.21 -0.30 10.63
CA VAL A 649 -21.12 0.41 9.71
C VAL A 649 -22.57 0.41 10.20
N ARG A 650 -22.99 -0.57 11.00
CA ARG A 650 -24.35 -0.64 11.59
C ARG A 650 -24.50 0.09 12.92
N SER A 651 -23.41 0.36 13.65
CA SER A 651 -23.47 1.07 14.93
C SER A 651 -23.71 2.56 14.73
N ARG A 652 -24.68 3.12 15.48
CA ARG A 652 -24.92 4.58 15.55
C ARG A 652 -23.92 5.31 16.45
N HIS A 653 -23.14 4.56 17.22
CA HIS A 653 -22.19 5.09 18.21
C HIS A 653 -20.73 5.06 17.70
N ALA A 654 -20.45 4.25 16.66
CA ALA A 654 -19.11 4.05 16.14
C ALA A 654 -18.68 5.15 15.15
N ILE A 655 -17.45 5.61 15.27
CA ILE A 655 -16.78 6.58 14.39
C ILE A 655 -15.80 5.80 13.52
N LEU A 656 -16.11 5.68 12.23
CA LEU A 656 -15.37 4.89 11.25
C LEU A 656 -14.31 5.71 10.50
N HIS A 657 -13.05 5.28 10.58
CA HIS A 657 -11.95 5.79 9.75
C HIS A 657 -11.35 4.65 8.93
N ILE A 658 -11.43 4.74 7.59
CA ILE A 658 -10.92 3.70 6.68
C ILE A 658 -9.50 4.05 6.21
N THR A 659 -8.58 3.10 6.37
CA THR A 659 -7.19 3.14 5.85
C THR A 659 -6.93 1.89 5.01
N HIS A 660 -5.92 1.91 4.14
CA HIS A 660 -5.46 0.75 3.36
C HIS A 660 -4.10 0.20 3.84
N ASP A 661 -3.50 0.82 4.84
CA ASP A 661 -2.25 0.38 5.48
C ASP A 661 -2.56 0.09 6.96
N GLU A 662 -2.40 -1.17 7.39
CA GLU A 662 -2.63 -1.56 8.79
C GLU A 662 -1.58 -0.98 9.75
N ARG A 663 -0.33 -0.77 9.31
CA ARG A 663 0.70 -0.10 10.10
C ARG A 663 0.25 1.34 10.40
N GLY A 664 -0.24 2.03 9.39
CA GLY A 664 -0.90 3.34 9.54
C GLY A 664 -2.12 3.29 10.45
N ALA A 665 -2.95 2.23 10.36
CA ALA A 665 -4.10 2.01 11.25
C ALA A 665 -3.70 1.91 12.73
N GLY A 666 -2.64 1.15 13.03
CA GLY A 666 -2.06 1.05 14.36
C GLY A 666 -1.56 2.41 14.87
N PHE A 667 -0.80 3.14 14.06
CA PHE A 667 -0.24 4.43 14.48
C PHE A 667 -1.29 5.56 14.59
N LEU A 668 -2.39 5.51 13.83
CA LEU A 668 -3.56 6.36 14.06
C LEU A 668 -4.16 6.14 15.46
N ALA A 669 -4.30 4.88 15.89
CA ALA A 669 -4.78 4.54 17.23
C ALA A 669 -3.81 4.99 18.33
N VAL A 670 -2.50 4.82 18.13
CA VAL A 670 -1.44 5.39 19.01
C VAL A 670 -1.62 6.90 19.17
N GLY A 671 -1.81 7.63 18.07
CA GLY A 671 -2.03 9.08 18.07
C GLY A 671 -3.29 9.49 18.85
N TYR A 672 -4.41 8.81 18.59
CA TYR A 672 -5.69 9.07 19.27
C TYR A 672 -5.60 8.79 20.78
N ALA A 673 -5.01 7.66 21.18
CA ALA A 673 -4.80 7.29 22.57
C ALA A 673 -3.88 8.29 23.31
N ARG A 674 -2.81 8.74 22.63
CA ARG A 674 -1.86 9.77 23.09
C ARG A 674 -2.52 11.15 23.28
N ALA A 675 -3.56 11.49 22.51
CA ALA A 675 -4.34 12.71 22.68
C ALA A 675 -5.36 12.62 23.84
N THR A 676 -6.09 11.50 23.93
CA THR A 676 -7.33 11.37 24.71
C THR A 676 -7.22 10.59 26.02
N GLY A 677 -6.23 9.72 26.18
CA GLY A 677 -6.20 8.72 27.25
C GLY A 677 -7.25 7.60 27.13
N ARG A 678 -7.89 7.45 25.96
CA ARG A 678 -8.90 6.42 25.66
C ARG A 678 -8.45 5.54 24.51
N ALA A 679 -8.86 4.27 24.52
CA ALA A 679 -8.58 3.40 23.39
C ALA A 679 -9.30 3.87 22.13
N ALA A 680 -8.62 3.72 20.99
CA ALA A 680 -9.27 3.43 19.73
C ALA A 680 -9.10 1.93 19.43
N ALA A 681 -10.04 1.39 18.65
CA ALA A 681 -9.97 0.03 18.14
C ALA A 681 -9.40 0.02 16.72
N VAL A 682 -8.61 -1.00 16.39
CA VAL A 682 -8.06 -1.23 15.04
C VAL A 682 -8.58 -2.56 14.53
N ILE A 683 -9.28 -2.56 13.39
CA ILE A 683 -9.83 -3.76 12.77
C ILE A 683 -9.00 -4.11 11.54
N THR A 684 -8.47 -5.34 11.50
CA THR A 684 -7.75 -5.88 10.34
C THR A 684 -8.29 -7.25 9.95
N SER A 685 -8.09 -7.61 8.68
CA SER A 685 -8.19 -9.00 8.25
C SER A 685 -6.95 -9.80 8.71
N SER A 686 -7.03 -11.11 8.52
CA SER A 686 -5.88 -12.01 8.43
C SER A 686 -5.02 -11.66 7.20
N GLY A 687 -3.73 -11.98 7.11
CA GLY A 687 -2.83 -12.52 8.13
C GLY A 687 -1.63 -11.60 8.34
N THR A 688 -0.88 -11.29 7.29
CA THR A 688 0.19 -10.27 7.32
C THR A 688 -0.31 -8.87 7.68
N ALA A 689 -1.58 -8.57 7.38
CA ALA A 689 -2.30 -7.40 7.88
C ALA A 689 -2.25 -7.27 9.42
N VAL A 690 -2.21 -8.39 10.15
CA VAL A 690 -1.99 -8.40 11.61
C VAL A 690 -0.53 -8.09 11.96
N ALA A 691 0.42 -8.67 11.23
CA ALA A 691 1.85 -8.43 11.46
C ALA A 691 2.25 -6.97 11.23
N ASN A 692 1.61 -6.27 10.27
CA ASN A 692 1.80 -4.83 10.01
C ASN A 692 1.48 -3.94 11.24
N LEU A 693 0.65 -4.41 12.18
CA LEU A 693 0.35 -3.67 13.42
C LEU A 693 1.52 -3.62 14.40
N LEU A 694 2.47 -4.57 14.31
CA LEU A 694 3.51 -4.80 15.32
C LEU A 694 4.28 -3.53 15.74
N PRO A 695 4.75 -2.62 14.84
CA PRO A 695 5.50 -1.43 15.26
C PRO A 695 4.68 -0.47 16.14
N ALA A 696 3.39 -0.29 15.80
CA ALA A 696 2.48 0.52 16.59
C ALA A 696 2.13 -0.14 17.93
N VAL A 697 2.05 -1.47 17.98
CA VAL A 697 1.86 -2.25 19.23
C VAL A 697 3.09 -2.13 20.14
N VAL A 698 4.29 -2.14 19.58
CA VAL A 698 5.53 -1.88 20.34
C VAL A 698 5.54 -0.46 20.91
N GLU A 699 5.26 0.57 20.10
CA GLU A 699 5.18 1.97 20.56
C GLU A 699 4.11 2.14 21.67
N ALA A 700 2.91 1.56 21.49
CA ALA A 700 1.84 1.60 22.49
C ALA A 700 2.22 0.87 23.79
N SER A 701 2.91 -0.28 23.68
CA SER A 701 3.34 -1.07 24.84
C SER A 701 4.42 -0.36 25.66
N MET A 702 5.38 0.27 24.97
CA MET A 702 6.45 1.04 25.60
C MET A 702 5.92 2.31 26.27
N ASP A 703 5.00 3.04 25.64
CA ASP A 703 4.49 4.31 26.18
C ASP A 703 3.19 4.18 26.99
N ASN A 704 2.78 2.95 27.30
CA ASN A 704 1.60 2.61 28.11
C ASN A 704 0.30 3.23 27.56
N LEU A 705 0.05 3.08 26.26
CA LEU A 705 -1.11 3.66 25.57
C LEU A 705 -2.21 2.62 25.34
N PRO A 706 -3.48 2.94 25.65
CA PRO A 706 -4.61 2.03 25.42
C PRO A 706 -4.91 1.89 23.92
N VAL A 707 -4.79 0.67 23.38
CA VAL A 707 -5.15 0.34 21.98
C VAL A 707 -5.80 -1.05 21.95
N ILE A 708 -6.89 -1.22 21.20
CA ILE A 708 -7.57 -2.53 21.08
C ILE A 708 -7.45 -3.06 19.65
N LEU A 709 -6.83 -4.22 19.49
CA LEU A 709 -6.58 -4.85 18.19
C LEU A 709 -7.64 -5.93 17.96
N LEU A 710 -8.51 -5.74 16.96
CA LEU A 710 -9.58 -6.65 16.57
C LEU A 710 -9.20 -7.36 15.27
N THR A 711 -8.42 -8.43 15.38
CA THR A 711 -7.77 -9.06 14.21
C THR A 711 -8.58 -10.27 13.78
N ALA A 712 -9.22 -10.21 12.62
CA ALA A 712 -10.07 -11.30 12.15
C ALA A 712 -9.23 -12.50 11.67
N ASP A 713 -9.60 -13.69 12.10
CA ASP A 713 -8.84 -14.93 11.87
C ASP A 713 -9.71 -16.04 11.27
N ARG A 714 -9.06 -17.11 10.85
CA ARG A 714 -9.69 -18.27 10.22
C ARG A 714 -10.07 -19.28 11.30
N PRO A 715 -11.11 -20.09 11.07
CA PRO A 715 -11.55 -21.07 12.04
C PRO A 715 -10.47 -22.15 12.25
N PRO A 716 -10.48 -22.90 13.36
CA PRO A 716 -9.40 -23.82 13.71
C PRO A 716 -9.03 -24.81 12.61
N GLU A 717 -10.02 -25.34 11.88
CA GLU A 717 -9.84 -26.28 10.77
C GLU A 717 -9.15 -25.70 9.51
N LEU A 718 -8.93 -24.38 9.46
CA LEU A 718 -8.20 -23.69 8.40
C LEU A 718 -6.89 -23.03 8.88
N ARG A 719 -6.47 -23.28 10.12
CA ARG A 719 -5.15 -22.89 10.61
C ARG A 719 -4.12 -23.96 10.24
N GLU A 720 -2.89 -23.55 9.94
CA GLU A 720 -1.70 -24.41 9.72
C GLU A 720 -1.74 -25.40 8.52
N VAL A 721 -2.91 -25.60 7.90
CA VAL A 721 -3.13 -26.46 6.72
C VAL A 721 -2.80 -25.80 5.37
N GLY A 722 -1.97 -24.75 5.36
CA GLY A 722 -1.61 -24.01 4.14
C GLY A 722 -2.75 -23.17 3.52
N ALA A 723 -3.85 -22.94 4.24
CA ALA A 723 -4.97 -22.14 3.75
C ALA A 723 -4.54 -20.70 3.41
N ASN A 724 -4.88 -20.23 2.22
CA ASN A 724 -4.48 -18.90 1.70
C ASN A 724 -4.69 -17.78 2.72
N GLN A 725 -3.66 -17.00 3.03
CA GLN A 725 -3.69 -15.82 3.94
C GLN A 725 -3.97 -16.18 5.42
N ALA A 726 -3.94 -17.45 5.83
CA ALA A 726 -3.98 -17.86 7.24
C ALA A 726 -2.56 -17.98 7.83
N ILE A 727 -2.36 -17.50 9.06
CA ILE A 727 -1.10 -17.61 9.81
C ILE A 727 -1.40 -17.94 11.28
N ARG A 728 -0.39 -18.22 12.10
CA ARG A 728 -0.53 -18.22 13.57
C ARG A 728 -0.68 -16.76 14.04
N GLN A 729 -1.90 -16.36 14.38
CA GLN A 729 -2.21 -14.99 14.83
C GLN A 729 -2.20 -14.83 16.34
N CYS A 730 -2.68 -15.82 17.10
CA CYS A 730 -2.63 -15.76 18.55
C CYS A 730 -1.16 -15.60 19.01
N GLU A 731 -0.92 -14.72 19.99
CA GLU A 731 0.39 -14.38 20.55
C GLU A 731 1.42 -13.78 19.55
N ILE A 732 1.02 -13.36 18.34
CA ILE A 732 1.92 -12.76 17.33
C ILE A 732 2.63 -11.48 17.83
N PHE A 733 2.05 -10.78 18.81
CA PHE A 733 2.64 -9.61 19.47
C PHE A 733 3.40 -9.94 20.76
N GLY A 734 3.46 -11.21 21.17
CA GLY A 734 4.15 -11.68 22.37
C GLY A 734 3.79 -10.88 23.63
N SER A 735 4.82 -10.50 24.39
CA SER A 735 4.70 -9.75 25.65
C SER A 735 4.44 -8.24 25.49
N TYR A 736 4.29 -7.71 24.26
CA TYR A 736 3.95 -6.30 24.08
C TYR A 736 2.49 -6.00 24.45
N THR A 737 1.58 -6.97 24.32
CA THR A 737 0.17 -6.87 24.71
C THR A 737 -0.05 -7.19 26.20
N LEU A 738 -0.83 -6.37 26.91
CA LEU A 738 -1.19 -6.62 28.33
C LEU A 738 -2.17 -7.79 28.51
N TRP A 739 -2.91 -8.13 27.45
CA TRP A 739 -3.74 -9.32 27.37
C TRP A 739 -3.95 -9.70 25.89
N THR A 740 -3.96 -11.00 25.63
CA THR A 740 -4.27 -11.59 24.33
C THR A 740 -5.33 -12.66 24.53
N LYS A 741 -6.35 -12.68 23.67
CA LYS A 741 -7.44 -13.65 23.73
C LYS A 741 -7.78 -14.15 22.33
N ASP A 742 -7.72 -15.46 22.16
CA ASP A 742 -8.20 -16.15 20.96
C ASP A 742 -9.71 -16.39 21.11
N ILE A 743 -10.51 -15.54 20.46
CA ILE A 743 -11.97 -15.59 20.52
C ILE A 743 -12.46 -16.64 19.51
N PRO A 744 -13.17 -17.68 19.96
CA PRO A 744 -13.60 -18.80 19.11
C PRO A 744 -14.65 -18.38 18.07
N CYS A 745 -14.89 -19.28 17.11
CA CYS A 745 -15.91 -19.07 16.09
C CYS A 745 -17.31 -18.85 16.70
N PRO A 746 -18.11 -17.91 16.17
CA PRO A 746 -19.50 -17.70 16.58
C PRO A 746 -20.32 -19.00 16.60
N SER A 747 -20.90 -19.30 17.76
CA SER A 747 -21.65 -20.53 18.03
C SER A 747 -22.65 -20.32 19.16
N THR A 748 -23.85 -20.91 19.04
CA THR A 748 -24.87 -20.88 20.10
C THR A 748 -24.45 -21.66 21.35
N CYS A 749 -23.50 -22.58 21.23
CA CYS A 749 -22.92 -23.31 22.37
C CYS A 749 -22.10 -22.41 23.32
N ILE A 750 -21.77 -21.19 22.89
CA ILE A 750 -21.01 -20.21 23.68
C ILE A 750 -21.96 -19.05 24.01
N PRO A 751 -22.42 -18.89 25.26
CA PRO A 751 -23.36 -17.82 25.61
C PRO A 751 -22.83 -16.45 25.19
N LEU A 752 -23.65 -15.65 24.52
CA LEU A 752 -23.27 -14.32 24.01
C LEU A 752 -22.74 -13.40 25.12
N ARG A 753 -23.20 -13.63 26.36
CA ARG A 753 -22.73 -12.98 27.59
C ARG A 753 -21.23 -13.16 27.84
N ASN A 754 -20.64 -14.30 27.45
CA ASN A 754 -19.22 -14.57 27.62
C ASN A 754 -18.38 -13.66 26.71
N LEU A 755 -18.81 -13.50 25.45
CA LEU A 755 -18.16 -12.61 24.48
C LEU A 755 -18.15 -11.16 25.00
N LEU A 756 -19.31 -10.65 25.41
CA LEU A 756 -19.43 -9.30 25.97
C LEU A 756 -18.53 -9.10 27.20
N SER A 757 -18.49 -10.08 28.11
CA SER A 757 -17.62 -10.02 29.29
C SER A 757 -16.12 -10.08 28.95
N ASP A 758 -15.73 -10.78 27.89
CA ASP A 758 -14.36 -10.74 27.36
C ASP A 758 -14.03 -9.35 26.77
N ILE A 759 -14.99 -8.65 26.16
CA ILE A 759 -14.83 -7.26 25.69
C ILE A 759 -14.71 -6.27 26.86
N ASP A 760 -15.58 -6.36 27.87
CA ASP A 760 -15.49 -5.51 29.08
C ASP A 760 -14.12 -5.65 29.75
N TYR A 761 -13.65 -6.90 29.90
CA TYR A 761 -12.33 -7.19 30.44
C TYR A 761 -11.20 -6.64 29.55
N ALA A 762 -11.33 -6.73 28.22
CA ALA A 762 -10.39 -6.12 27.28
C ALA A 762 -10.27 -4.61 27.48
N VAL A 763 -11.39 -3.88 27.55
CA VAL A 763 -11.36 -2.42 27.73
C VAL A 763 -10.79 -2.06 29.10
N HIS A 764 -11.23 -2.73 30.17
CA HIS A 764 -10.68 -2.53 31.52
C HIS A 764 -9.16 -2.77 31.56
N LYS A 765 -8.67 -3.87 30.99
CA LYS A 765 -7.24 -4.23 30.95
C LYS A 765 -6.39 -3.35 30.04
N SER A 766 -6.99 -2.65 29.07
CA SER A 766 -6.29 -1.64 28.29
C SER A 766 -5.98 -0.36 29.09
N GLY A 767 -6.69 -0.12 30.20
CA GLY A 767 -6.67 1.15 30.94
C GLY A 767 -7.46 2.29 30.27
N SER A 768 -8.15 2.04 29.14
CA SER A 768 -8.92 3.04 28.39
C SER A 768 -9.87 3.85 29.28
N GLY A 769 -9.71 5.18 29.29
CA GLY A 769 -10.59 6.07 30.05
C GLY A 769 -10.38 6.04 31.57
N SER A 770 -9.52 5.17 32.10
CA SER A 770 -9.10 5.22 33.50
C SER A 770 -8.12 6.38 33.70
N LEU A 771 -8.61 7.46 34.28
CA LEU A 771 -7.78 8.49 34.93
C LEU A 771 -7.28 8.05 36.32
N SER A 772 -7.55 6.81 36.73
CA SER A 772 -7.11 6.25 38.01
C SER A 772 -5.78 5.51 37.87
N SER A 773 -4.88 5.80 38.82
CA SER A 773 -3.55 5.23 39.02
C SER A 773 -3.53 3.71 39.31
N SER A 774 -4.68 3.04 39.40
CA SER A 774 -4.79 1.64 39.85
C SER A 774 -4.39 0.57 38.81
N TYR A 775 -4.59 0.74 37.50
CA TYR A 775 -4.43 -0.34 36.50
C TYR A 775 -3.45 0.01 35.37
N GLU A 776 -2.53 -0.88 35.01
CA GLU A 776 -1.59 -0.61 33.90
C GLU A 776 -2.34 -0.44 32.57
N SER A 777 -1.81 0.43 31.70
CA SER A 777 -2.39 0.72 30.39
C SER A 777 -1.44 0.31 29.25
N GLY A 778 -2.02 -0.10 28.12
CA GLY A 778 -1.27 -0.68 27.00
C GLY A 778 -2.18 -1.35 25.97
N PRO A 779 -1.59 -1.96 24.93
CA PRO A 779 -2.34 -2.61 23.86
C PRO A 779 -2.93 -3.96 24.30
N ILE A 780 -4.09 -4.30 23.74
CA ILE A 780 -4.84 -5.55 23.97
C ILE A 780 -5.14 -6.20 22.62
N HIS A 781 -4.99 -7.52 22.54
CA HIS A 781 -5.21 -8.27 21.30
C HIS A 781 -6.38 -9.25 21.41
N LEU A 782 -7.42 -9.02 20.61
CA LEU A 782 -8.56 -9.91 20.43
C LEU A 782 -8.48 -10.52 19.04
N ASN A 783 -8.12 -11.80 18.98
CA ASN A 783 -8.02 -12.55 17.75
C ASN A 783 -9.37 -13.21 17.46
N MET A 784 -10.09 -12.74 16.43
CA MET A 784 -11.50 -13.02 16.22
C MET A 784 -11.71 -14.06 15.12
N MET A 785 -11.89 -15.35 15.48
CA MET A 785 -12.13 -16.39 14.48
C MET A 785 -13.50 -16.25 13.80
N PHE A 786 -13.54 -16.25 12.46
CA PHE A 786 -14.81 -16.32 11.72
C PHE A 786 -14.79 -17.44 10.67
N ARG A 787 -15.74 -18.38 10.80
CA ARG A 787 -16.03 -19.38 9.76
C ARG A 787 -16.74 -18.71 8.57
N GLU A 788 -16.73 -19.35 7.41
CA GLU A 788 -17.26 -18.77 6.17
C GLU A 788 -18.79 -18.57 6.22
N LYS A 789 -19.33 -17.80 5.26
CA LYS A 789 -20.52 -16.91 5.39
C LYS A 789 -20.21 -15.65 6.21
N LEU A 790 -19.28 -14.86 5.68
CA LEU A 790 -18.71 -13.65 6.30
C LEU A 790 -19.48 -12.37 5.97
N ALA A 791 -20.21 -12.38 4.85
CA ALA A 791 -21.13 -11.33 4.45
C ALA A 791 -22.42 -11.39 5.29
N PRO A 792 -23.24 -10.32 5.32
CA PRO A 792 -24.52 -10.28 6.04
C PRO A 792 -25.64 -11.07 5.32
N ASP A 793 -25.33 -12.23 4.77
CA ASP A 793 -26.28 -13.13 4.08
C ASP A 793 -27.15 -13.87 5.09
N HIS A 794 -28.44 -14.03 4.80
CA HIS A 794 -29.37 -14.70 5.72
C HIS A 794 -29.07 -16.20 5.86
N GLN A 795 -29.00 -16.66 7.11
CA GLN A 795 -28.88 -18.05 7.52
C GLN A 795 -29.79 -18.30 8.73
N ALA A 796 -30.38 -19.49 8.84
CA ALA A 796 -31.10 -19.87 10.06
C ALA A 796 -30.15 -20.00 11.27
N TRP A 797 -30.51 -19.34 12.37
CA TRP A 797 -29.89 -19.48 13.69
C TRP A 797 -30.97 -19.26 14.77
N ASP A 798 -30.72 -19.77 15.98
CA ASP A 798 -31.68 -19.68 17.09
C ASP A 798 -31.76 -18.24 17.65
N ARG A 799 -32.90 -17.58 17.44
CA ARG A 799 -33.16 -16.20 17.91
C ARG A 799 -33.28 -16.10 19.44
N GLU A 800 -33.49 -17.21 20.16
CA GLU A 800 -33.51 -17.22 21.64
C GLU A 800 -32.12 -17.10 22.24
N TYR A 801 -31.06 -17.40 21.49
CA TYR A 801 -29.66 -17.15 21.87
C TYR A 801 -29.39 -15.72 22.38
N VAL A 802 -30.08 -14.71 21.82
CA VAL A 802 -29.99 -13.30 22.25
C VAL A 802 -30.51 -13.09 23.68
N ASN A 803 -31.39 -13.96 24.19
CA ASN A 803 -31.92 -13.86 25.56
C ASN A 803 -30.81 -14.07 26.62
N ALA A 804 -29.72 -14.76 26.28
CA ALA A 804 -28.64 -15.12 27.21
C ALA A 804 -27.85 -13.91 27.79
N VAL A 805 -27.92 -12.73 27.16
CA VAL A 805 -27.29 -11.50 27.69
C VAL A 805 -28.11 -10.84 28.81
N GLY A 806 -29.39 -11.20 28.94
CA GLY A 806 -30.31 -10.67 29.94
C GLY A 806 -30.91 -9.30 29.62
N THR A 807 -32.07 -9.04 30.22
CA THR A 807 -32.90 -7.85 29.95
C THR A 807 -32.24 -6.52 30.36
N ARG A 808 -31.35 -6.51 31.36
CA ARG A 808 -30.59 -5.30 31.76
C ARG A 808 -29.80 -4.73 30.58
N TRP A 809 -29.04 -5.59 29.90
CA TRP A 809 -28.17 -5.19 28.80
C TRP A 809 -28.97 -4.80 27.56
N GLN A 810 -30.06 -5.52 27.29
CA GLN A 810 -30.98 -5.23 26.17
C GLN A 810 -31.73 -3.89 26.32
N LYS A 811 -31.90 -3.37 27.55
CA LYS A 811 -32.66 -2.14 27.85
C LYS A 811 -31.79 -0.99 28.39
N SER A 812 -30.50 -1.00 28.11
CA SER A 812 -29.55 0.00 28.63
C SER A 812 -28.39 0.20 27.67
N LEU A 813 -27.77 1.39 27.70
CA LEU A 813 -26.48 1.66 27.05
C LEU A 813 -25.29 1.39 28.00
N ALA A 814 -25.54 0.77 29.16
CA ALA A 814 -24.48 0.32 30.06
C ALA A 814 -23.76 -0.93 29.49
N PRO A 815 -22.44 -1.04 29.69
CA PRO A 815 -21.71 -2.30 29.59
C PRO A 815 -22.35 -3.42 30.41
N LEU A 816 -22.18 -4.66 29.98
CA LEU A 816 -22.60 -5.85 30.72
C LEU A 816 -21.89 -5.95 32.08
N THR A 817 -20.58 -5.65 32.10
CA THR A 817 -19.71 -5.74 33.28
C THR A 817 -19.07 -4.38 33.54
N GLN A 818 -19.47 -3.72 34.63
CA GLN A 818 -18.94 -2.40 34.99
C GLN A 818 -17.79 -2.54 35.99
N TYR A 819 -16.58 -2.20 35.57
CA TYR A 819 -15.38 -2.18 36.41
C TYR A 819 -15.25 -0.83 37.13
N HIS A 820 -15.46 -0.82 38.44
CA HIS A 820 -15.32 0.37 39.28
C HIS A 820 -13.94 0.40 39.93
N SER A 821 -13.23 1.53 39.83
CA SER A 821 -11.95 1.76 40.53
C SER A 821 -12.21 2.53 41.83
N THR A 822 -11.76 1.98 42.96
CA THR A 822 -11.77 2.68 44.25
C THR A 822 -10.46 3.44 44.43
N SER A 823 -10.50 4.77 44.50
CA SER A 823 -9.32 5.57 44.88
C SER A 823 -9.04 5.37 46.37
N SER A 824 -8.08 4.49 46.68
CA SER A 824 -7.65 4.16 48.04
C SER A 824 -6.27 4.76 48.33
N THR A 825 -6.16 6.08 48.23
CA THR A 825 -4.90 6.82 48.40
C THR A 825 -4.46 6.81 49.86
N CYS A 826 -3.52 5.93 50.23
CA CYS A 826 -2.93 5.90 51.57
C CYS A 826 -1.86 7.01 51.73
N THR A 827 -2.30 8.27 51.72
CA THR A 827 -1.42 9.45 51.76
C THR A 827 -0.45 9.46 52.94
N ALA A 828 -0.88 8.94 54.09
CA ALA A 828 -0.06 8.78 55.30
C ALA A 828 1.25 8.00 55.07
N SER A 829 1.31 7.11 54.08
CA SER A 829 2.54 6.38 53.72
C SER A 829 3.61 7.25 53.01
N LEU A 830 3.22 8.42 52.49
CA LEU A 830 4.09 9.33 51.74
C LEU A 830 4.56 10.55 52.55
N GLU A 831 4.02 10.76 53.75
CA GLU A 831 4.33 11.93 54.59
C GLU A 831 5.82 12.03 54.93
N GLY A 832 6.46 10.91 55.29
CA GLY A 832 7.90 10.85 55.58
C GLY A 832 8.73 11.23 54.34
N LEU A 833 8.46 10.60 53.19
CA LEU A 833 9.15 10.90 51.94
C LEU A 833 9.06 12.39 51.58
N PHE A 834 7.85 12.98 51.62
CA PHE A 834 7.71 14.40 51.31
C PHE A 834 8.31 15.31 52.38
N HIS A 835 8.33 14.92 53.66
CA HIS A 835 9.08 15.62 54.70
C HIS A 835 10.58 15.62 54.41
N ASP A 836 11.13 14.52 53.92
CA ASP A 836 12.55 14.40 53.57
C ASP A 836 12.89 15.22 52.34
N LEU A 837 12.06 15.18 51.29
CA LEU A 837 12.20 16.09 50.15
C LEU A 837 12.09 17.57 50.58
N GLN A 838 11.23 17.92 51.55
CA GLN A 838 11.15 19.29 52.09
C GLN A 838 12.45 19.75 52.78
N ARG A 839 13.36 18.86 53.16
CA ARG A 839 14.67 19.18 53.79
C ARG A 839 15.83 19.31 52.80
N LYS A 840 15.67 18.88 51.54
CA LYS A 840 16.71 18.90 50.50
C LYS A 840 17.03 20.33 50.04
N VAL A 841 18.31 20.60 49.76
CA VAL A 841 18.88 21.96 49.61
C VAL A 841 19.16 22.30 48.14
N ALA A 842 19.27 21.29 47.27
CA ALA A 842 19.50 21.41 45.83
C ALA A 842 18.46 20.60 45.02
N GLY A 843 17.24 20.45 45.52
CA GLY A 843 16.19 19.70 44.82
C GLY A 843 15.73 20.34 43.51
N VAL A 844 15.30 19.51 42.56
CA VAL A 844 14.74 19.91 41.24
C VAL A 844 13.54 19.04 40.87
N ILE A 845 12.55 19.63 40.19
CA ILE A 845 11.44 18.92 39.55
C ILE A 845 11.78 18.72 38.07
N ILE A 846 11.52 17.53 37.52
CA ILE A 846 11.74 17.21 36.10
C ILE A 846 10.43 16.68 35.51
N VAL A 847 9.96 17.26 34.42
CA VAL A 847 8.73 16.84 33.73
C VAL A 847 9.09 16.12 32.44
N GLY A 848 8.93 14.81 32.45
CA GLY A 848 9.13 13.94 31.29
C GLY A 848 7.86 13.75 30.46
N GLY A 849 8.05 13.32 29.21
CA GLY A 849 6.99 12.86 28.33
C GLY A 849 6.48 11.45 28.69
N GLY A 850 5.49 11.02 27.90
CA GLY A 850 4.89 9.68 27.95
C GLY A 850 3.53 9.63 28.65
N CYS A 851 3.17 8.48 29.23
CA CYS A 851 1.87 8.33 29.90
C CYS A 851 1.64 9.33 31.06
N GLY A 852 2.69 9.68 31.80
CA GLY A 852 2.66 10.64 32.92
C GLY A 852 2.95 12.11 32.58
N CYS A 853 2.89 12.51 31.30
CA CYS A 853 3.08 13.93 30.93
C CYS A 853 1.90 14.82 31.38
N ILE A 854 2.14 16.13 31.42
CA ILE A 854 1.11 17.16 31.68
C ILE A 854 0.27 17.39 30.41
N ARG A 855 -1.05 17.31 30.55
CA ARG A 855 -2.07 17.29 29.50
C ARG A 855 -3.16 18.34 29.71
N THR A 856 -3.43 18.75 30.94
CA THR A 856 -4.43 19.76 31.33
C THR A 856 -3.79 20.95 32.05
N GLU A 857 -4.56 22.04 32.15
CA GLU A 857 -4.16 23.22 32.93
C GLU A 857 -4.19 22.95 34.44
N ASP A 858 -5.10 22.10 34.92
CA ASP A 858 -5.18 21.69 36.33
C ASP A 858 -3.96 20.89 36.79
N GLU A 859 -3.49 19.93 35.97
CA GLU A 859 -2.25 19.18 36.23
C GLU A 859 -1.03 20.11 36.29
N ALA A 860 -0.97 21.09 35.38
CA ALA A 860 0.10 22.10 35.37
C ALA A 860 0.04 22.97 36.64
N LEU A 861 -1.14 23.49 36.99
CA LEU A 861 -1.36 24.31 38.19
C LEU A 861 -1.00 23.54 39.47
N ALA A 862 -1.39 22.26 39.55
CA ALA A 862 -1.04 21.39 40.67
C ALA A 862 0.47 21.19 40.78
N LEU A 863 1.15 20.97 39.65
CA LEU A 863 2.60 20.86 39.61
C LEU A 863 3.32 22.16 40.02
N TYR A 864 2.80 23.33 39.63
CA TYR A 864 3.34 24.60 40.11
C TYR A 864 3.11 24.81 41.62
N GLU A 865 2.01 24.34 42.19
CA GLU A 865 1.79 24.41 43.64
C GLU A 865 2.69 23.43 44.44
N ILE A 866 3.01 22.27 43.87
CA ILE A 866 4.10 21.40 44.35
C ILE A 866 5.44 22.15 44.29
N ALA A 867 5.76 22.78 43.15
CA ALA A 867 7.01 23.53 42.96
C ALA A 867 7.17 24.71 43.93
N GLU A 868 6.10 25.45 44.23
CA GLU A 868 6.10 26.49 45.27
C GLU A 868 6.24 25.94 46.69
N THR A 869 5.62 24.79 46.98
CA THR A 869 5.67 24.19 48.33
C THR A 869 7.02 23.54 48.63
N LEU A 870 7.66 22.93 47.62
CA LEU A 870 9.04 22.44 47.70
C LEU A 870 10.09 23.57 47.57
N ARG A 871 9.76 24.64 46.85
CA ARG A 871 10.65 25.76 46.44
C ARG A 871 11.77 25.34 45.48
N TRP A 872 11.39 24.57 44.47
CA TRP A 872 12.31 23.95 43.51
C TRP A 872 12.09 24.51 42.09
N PRO A 873 13.12 24.52 41.24
CA PRO A 873 12.96 24.78 39.81
C PRO A 873 12.30 23.58 39.12
N VAL A 874 11.67 23.83 37.97
CA VAL A 874 11.00 22.83 37.13
C VAL A 874 11.70 22.77 35.77
N ILE A 875 12.38 21.68 35.45
CA ILE A 875 12.85 21.36 34.10
C ILE A 875 11.71 20.66 33.36
N SER A 876 11.42 21.03 32.11
CA SER A 876 10.46 20.30 31.27
C SER A 876 11.14 19.78 30.00
N ASP A 877 11.01 18.48 29.77
CA ASP A 877 11.12 17.89 28.43
C ASP A 877 10.10 18.55 27.49
N VAL A 878 10.43 18.60 26.20
CA VAL A 878 9.56 19.06 25.12
C VAL A 878 8.18 18.37 25.11
N CYS A 879 8.11 17.06 25.34
CA CYS A 879 6.86 16.28 25.44
C CYS A 879 6.29 16.21 26.86
N GLY A 880 6.93 16.87 27.84
CA GLY A 880 6.41 17.00 29.21
C GLY A 880 5.22 17.96 29.34
N GLY A 881 4.92 18.74 28.30
CA GLY A 881 3.74 19.62 28.20
C GLY A 881 3.94 21.05 28.72
N LEU A 882 4.97 21.32 29.53
CA LEU A 882 5.23 22.67 30.04
C LEU A 882 6.14 23.52 29.14
N ARG A 883 7.19 22.92 28.56
CA ARG A 883 8.33 23.62 27.95
C ARG A 883 7.99 24.75 26.96
N LEU A 884 7.07 24.50 26.02
CA LEU A 884 6.71 25.45 24.96
C LEU A 884 5.51 26.36 25.32
N ASN A 885 5.05 26.29 26.56
CA ASN A 885 3.83 26.94 27.03
C ASN A 885 4.17 27.98 28.13
N LYS A 886 3.51 29.15 28.12
CA LYS A 886 3.75 30.18 29.14
C LYS A 886 2.86 29.95 30.36
N TRP A 887 3.42 29.27 31.35
CA TRP A 887 2.80 29.11 32.67
C TRP A 887 3.24 30.22 33.64
N LYS A 888 2.86 30.11 34.92
CA LYS A 888 3.24 31.09 35.97
C LYS A 888 4.76 31.31 36.00
N LYS A 889 5.17 32.58 35.88
CA LYS A 889 6.59 32.98 35.85
C LYS A 889 7.33 32.60 37.13
N GLY A 890 8.59 32.18 37.01
CA GLY A 890 9.56 32.16 38.11
C GLY A 890 10.27 30.82 38.36
N ARG A 891 9.67 29.68 37.98
CA ARG A 891 10.23 28.34 38.29
C ARG A 891 10.56 27.45 37.08
N LEU A 892 10.02 27.72 35.89
CA LEU A 892 10.24 26.90 34.70
C LEU A 892 11.63 27.16 34.07
N VAL A 893 12.35 26.09 33.76
CA VAL A 893 13.67 26.08 33.11
C VAL A 893 13.49 25.60 31.67
N HIS A 894 13.36 26.53 30.74
CA HIS A 894 13.10 26.25 29.33
C HIS A 894 14.30 25.65 28.58
N TYR A 895 15.53 26.00 28.96
CA TYR A 895 16.75 25.69 28.18
C TYR A 895 17.74 24.76 28.88
N ALA A 896 17.23 23.80 29.68
CA ALA A 896 18.06 22.93 30.51
C ALA A 896 19.16 22.17 29.74
N ASP A 897 18.84 21.57 28.59
CA ASP A 897 19.83 20.88 27.74
C ASP A 897 21.02 21.79 27.37
N GLN A 898 20.72 23.01 26.94
CA GLN A 898 21.72 23.98 26.49
C GLN A 898 22.58 24.49 27.66
N ILE A 899 21.98 24.74 28.83
CA ILE A 899 22.70 25.13 30.05
C ILE A 899 23.72 24.05 30.46
N LEU A 900 23.31 22.78 30.37
CA LEU A 900 24.12 21.62 30.75
C LEU A 900 25.22 21.25 29.75
N ILE A 901 25.41 22.01 28.66
CA ILE A 901 26.61 21.92 27.83
C ILE A 901 27.85 22.43 28.59
N SER A 902 27.67 23.37 29.53
CA SER A 902 28.78 23.96 30.28
C SER A 902 29.27 23.04 31.40
N ARG A 903 30.55 22.65 31.38
CA ARG A 903 31.20 21.91 32.48
C ARG A 903 31.09 22.63 33.83
N ALA A 904 31.11 23.96 33.82
CA ALA A 904 30.89 24.77 35.01
C ALA A 904 29.48 24.58 35.59
N ALA A 905 28.46 24.44 34.74
CA ALA A 905 27.11 24.15 35.17
C ALA A 905 26.98 22.72 35.72
N THR A 906 27.50 21.70 35.03
CA THR A 906 27.40 20.31 35.49
C THR A 906 28.17 20.06 36.80
N GLN A 907 29.21 20.84 37.09
CA GLN A 907 29.91 20.81 38.38
C GLN A 907 29.21 21.62 39.49
N ALA A 908 28.55 22.74 39.16
CA ALA A 908 27.91 23.62 40.15
C ALA A 908 26.45 23.24 40.48
N LEU A 909 25.75 22.54 39.59
CA LEU A 909 24.30 22.32 39.63
C LEU A 909 23.91 20.88 40.01
N VAL A 910 24.66 20.24 40.90
CA VAL A 910 24.38 18.86 41.36
C VAL A 910 23.14 18.84 42.27
N PRO A 911 22.04 18.16 41.89
CA PRO A 911 20.90 17.96 42.78
C PRO A 911 21.15 16.94 43.90
N ASP A 912 20.68 17.24 45.10
CA ASP A 912 20.54 16.25 46.19
C ASP A 912 19.18 15.53 46.15
N ALA A 913 18.21 16.05 45.38
CA ALA A 913 16.97 15.35 45.07
C ALA A 913 16.37 15.71 43.70
N VAL A 914 15.64 14.75 43.13
CA VAL A 914 14.92 14.85 41.86
C VAL A 914 13.50 14.33 42.07
N LEU A 915 12.49 15.17 41.83
CA LEU A 915 11.09 14.74 41.70
C LEU A 915 10.71 14.74 40.22
N GLN A 916 10.76 13.57 39.60
CA GLN A 916 10.39 13.41 38.19
C GLN A 916 8.89 13.11 38.07
N ILE A 917 8.17 13.91 37.29
CA ILE A 917 6.79 13.66 36.86
C ILE A 917 6.85 13.11 35.43
N GLY A 918 6.22 11.97 35.15
CA GLY A 918 6.39 11.28 33.87
C GLY A 918 7.71 10.52 33.77
N GLU A 919 8.00 9.97 32.59
CA GLU A 919 8.98 8.87 32.47
C GLU A 919 10.19 9.18 31.58
N ARG A 920 9.96 9.88 30.46
CA ARG A 920 10.94 10.02 29.38
C ARG A 920 11.47 11.45 29.26
N VAL A 921 12.78 11.60 29.15
CA VAL A 921 13.43 12.88 28.83
C VAL A 921 14.16 12.73 27.48
N THR A 922 14.15 13.79 26.67
CA THR A 922 14.78 13.82 25.35
C THR A 922 16.23 14.30 25.44
N SER A 923 16.51 15.31 26.26
CA SER A 923 17.88 15.71 26.60
C SER A 923 18.67 14.58 27.28
N LYS A 924 19.72 14.12 26.59
CA LYS A 924 20.75 13.25 27.15
C LYS A 924 21.44 13.89 28.37
N ARG A 925 21.61 15.22 28.37
CA ARG A 925 22.32 15.96 29.42
C ARG A 925 21.55 16.03 30.73
N VAL A 926 20.22 16.07 30.67
CA VAL A 926 19.37 15.98 31.87
C VAL A 926 19.47 14.57 32.50
N TYR A 927 19.54 13.50 31.71
CA TYR A 927 19.83 12.16 32.25
C TYR A 927 21.26 12.04 32.81
N GLU A 928 22.25 12.63 32.14
CA GLU A 928 23.64 12.68 32.64
C GLU A 928 23.75 13.47 33.95
N LEU A 929 22.95 14.53 34.13
CA LEU A 929 22.85 15.27 35.39
C LEU A 929 22.35 14.39 36.54
N ILE A 930 21.21 13.71 36.36
CA ILE A 930 20.62 12.81 37.37
C ILE A 930 21.62 11.69 37.75
N SER A 931 22.23 11.06 36.74
CA SER A 931 23.17 9.95 36.92
C SER A 931 24.46 10.39 37.63
N SER A 932 25.00 11.55 37.25
CA SER A 932 26.19 12.13 37.90
C SER A 932 25.90 12.56 39.33
N ALA A 933 24.68 13.06 39.61
CA ALA A 933 24.30 13.53 40.93
C ALA A 933 24.17 12.40 41.95
N SER A 934 23.51 11.29 41.57
CA SER A 934 23.44 10.08 42.38
C SER A 934 24.84 9.59 42.79
N LYS A 935 25.82 9.69 41.87
CA LYS A 935 27.22 9.35 42.18
C LYS A 935 27.86 10.39 43.10
N VAL A 936 27.81 11.68 42.76
CA VAL A 936 28.50 12.75 43.53
C VAL A 936 28.00 12.85 44.97
N CYS A 937 26.71 12.59 45.23
CA CYS A 937 26.20 12.50 46.59
C CYS A 937 26.72 11.23 47.31
N SER A 938 26.74 10.07 46.65
CA SER A 938 27.34 8.84 47.21
C SER A 938 28.85 8.98 47.48
N ASP A 939 29.60 9.70 46.62
CA ASP A 939 31.03 10.00 46.78
C ASP A 939 31.29 10.97 47.97
N ARG A 940 30.24 11.53 48.60
CA ARG A 940 30.28 12.47 49.74
C ARG A 940 29.59 11.98 51.02
N ASP A 941 29.01 10.78 51.01
CA ASP A 941 28.09 10.31 52.07
C ASP A 941 26.84 11.21 52.24
N GLU A 942 26.40 11.86 51.14
CA GLU A 942 25.17 12.66 51.06
C GLU A 942 24.00 11.78 50.55
N GLU A 943 22.86 11.80 51.23
CA GLU A 943 21.66 11.06 50.81
C GLU A 943 21.04 11.67 49.54
N PHE A 944 21.03 10.91 48.44
CA PHE A 944 20.36 11.28 47.18
C PHE A 944 18.94 10.69 47.08
N ALA A 945 17.96 11.50 46.67
CA ALA A 945 16.57 11.06 46.52
C ALA A 945 16.03 11.31 45.11
N HIS A 946 15.81 10.26 44.32
CA HIS A 946 15.13 10.36 43.02
C HIS A 946 13.78 9.66 43.06
N VAL A 947 12.71 10.46 43.01
CA VAL A 947 11.31 10.03 43.09
C VAL A 947 10.68 10.18 41.71
N VAL A 948 10.22 9.07 41.11
CA VAL A 948 9.47 9.09 39.84
C VAL A 948 7.98 8.90 40.11
N VAL A 949 7.17 9.86 39.69
CA VAL A 949 5.70 9.80 39.67
C VAL A 949 5.25 9.44 38.26
N SER A 950 4.58 8.30 38.10
CA SER A 950 4.03 7.86 36.81
C SER A 950 2.67 7.18 36.98
N ARG A 951 1.92 7.12 35.88
CA ARG A 951 0.70 6.32 35.76
C ARG A 951 1.01 4.82 35.59
N SER A 952 2.25 4.47 35.26
CA SER A 952 2.72 3.08 35.07
C SER A 952 3.68 2.61 36.17
N SER A 953 3.59 1.33 36.52
CA SER A 953 4.51 0.64 37.43
C SER A 953 5.83 0.22 36.75
N LYS A 954 5.91 0.26 35.41
CA LYS A 954 7.08 -0.19 34.64
C LYS A 954 8.34 0.60 34.99
N ARG A 955 9.50 -0.07 34.93
CA ARG A 955 10.82 0.53 35.22
C ARG A 955 11.34 1.36 34.04
N CYS A 956 10.90 2.61 33.99
CA CYS A 956 11.52 3.65 33.16
C CYS A 956 12.61 4.36 33.99
N ASP A 957 13.83 3.82 33.96
CA ASP A 957 15.06 4.38 34.55
C ASP A 957 16.27 3.77 33.82
N GLN A 958 17.12 4.61 33.21
CA GLN A 958 18.33 4.18 32.50
C GLN A 958 19.60 4.31 33.35
N GLY A 959 19.57 5.12 34.41
CA GLY A 959 20.71 5.37 35.29
C GLY A 959 20.74 4.45 36.51
N PHE A 960 19.66 3.72 36.78
CA PHE A 960 19.44 2.94 38.01
C PHE A 960 19.55 3.81 39.28
N THR A 961 19.01 5.02 39.18
CA THR A 961 19.09 6.08 40.20
C THR A 961 17.79 6.25 41.00
N VAL A 962 16.67 5.72 40.53
CA VAL A 962 15.34 5.95 41.12
C VAL A 962 15.23 5.23 42.46
N THR A 963 15.22 6.00 43.55
CA THR A 963 15.08 5.47 44.92
C THR A 963 13.62 5.21 45.28
N HIS A 964 12.67 5.95 44.67
CA HIS A 964 11.23 5.77 44.90
C HIS A 964 10.45 5.83 43.58
N ARG A 965 9.55 4.87 43.34
CA ARG A 965 8.61 4.90 42.21
C ARG A 965 7.18 4.96 42.74
N LEU A 966 6.54 6.11 42.57
CA LEU A 966 5.17 6.38 42.98
C LEU A 966 4.25 6.19 41.79
N ARG A 967 3.26 5.31 41.93
CA ARG A 967 2.24 5.08 40.91
C ARG A 967 1.01 5.92 41.24
N SER A 968 0.94 7.14 40.70
CA SER A 968 0.08 8.20 41.23
C SER A 968 -0.11 9.34 40.23
N GLU A 969 -1.18 10.12 40.42
CA GLU A 969 -1.51 11.33 39.67
C GLU A 969 -0.92 12.61 40.29
N VAL A 970 -0.69 13.65 39.49
CA VAL A 970 -0.08 14.92 39.98
C VAL A 970 -0.94 15.61 41.06
N SER A 971 -2.25 15.44 41.00
CA SER A 971 -3.20 15.91 42.03
C SER A 971 -3.06 15.16 43.36
N GLU A 972 -2.95 13.82 43.33
CA GLU A 972 -2.73 12.98 44.52
C GLU A 972 -1.40 13.34 45.21
N ILE A 973 -0.35 13.61 44.42
CA ILE A 973 0.94 14.07 44.92
C ILE A 973 0.85 15.49 45.54
N LEU A 974 0.06 16.39 44.96
CA LEU A 974 -0.19 17.71 45.54
C LEU A 974 -0.88 17.60 46.91
N GLU A 975 -1.83 16.68 47.07
CA GLU A 975 -2.49 16.43 48.36
C GLU A 975 -1.50 15.89 49.41
N ALA A 976 -0.68 14.90 49.05
CA ALA A 976 0.38 14.38 49.93
C ALA A 976 1.40 15.47 50.34
N VAL A 977 1.81 16.32 49.39
CA VAL A 977 2.71 17.47 49.65
C VAL A 977 2.05 18.52 50.55
N LYS A 978 0.72 18.68 50.51
CA LYS A 978 -0.04 19.60 51.37
C LYS A 978 -0.23 19.09 52.79
N MET A 979 -0.31 17.78 53.01
CA MET A 979 -0.47 17.19 54.34
C MET A 979 0.80 17.36 55.21
N VAL A 980 1.99 17.38 54.61
CA VAL A 980 3.25 17.53 55.35
C VAL A 980 3.45 18.98 55.86
N PRO A 981 3.62 19.19 57.19
CA PRO A 981 3.86 20.52 57.74
C PRO A 981 5.05 21.24 57.09
N ARG A 982 4.83 22.49 56.68
CA ARG A 982 5.86 23.33 56.04
C ARG A 982 7.02 23.59 57.01
N ALA A 983 8.21 23.11 56.67
CA ALA A 983 9.42 23.33 57.47
C ALA A 983 9.69 24.83 57.70
N SER A 984 9.97 25.21 58.94
CA SER A 984 10.30 26.59 59.31
C SER A 984 11.70 26.99 58.81
N GLY A 985 11.91 28.27 58.49
CA GLY A 985 13.19 28.78 57.98
C GLY A 985 13.59 28.33 56.55
N LYS A 986 12.69 27.62 55.84
CA LYS A 986 12.92 27.09 54.49
C LYS A 986 13.48 28.14 53.53
N ARG A 987 14.52 27.78 52.77
CA ARG A 987 15.13 28.59 51.70
C ARG A 987 14.67 28.06 50.33
N GLU A 988 14.91 28.85 49.29
CA GLU A 988 14.80 28.38 47.89
C GLU A 988 15.91 27.36 47.59
N SER A 989 15.64 26.39 46.69
CA SER A 989 16.65 25.42 46.24
C SER A 989 17.86 26.14 45.62
N LYS A 990 19.08 25.65 45.91
CA LYS A 990 20.32 26.10 45.27
C LYS A 990 20.22 26.07 43.73
N LEU A 991 19.42 25.16 43.17
CA LEU A 991 19.25 25.01 41.73
C LEU A 991 18.29 26.02 41.11
N MET A 992 17.62 26.88 41.89
CA MET A 992 16.79 27.97 41.34
C MET A 992 17.57 28.90 40.40
N VAL A 993 18.90 28.96 40.53
CA VAL A 993 19.79 29.67 39.59
C VAL A 993 19.64 29.19 38.12
N LEU A 994 19.13 27.98 37.87
CA LEU A 994 18.75 27.50 36.54
C LEU A 994 17.74 28.42 35.84
N THR A 995 16.80 29.03 36.56
CA THR A 995 15.80 29.93 35.97
C THR A 995 16.44 31.26 35.55
N GLU A 996 17.29 31.85 36.41
CA GLU A 996 18.08 33.05 36.08
C GLU A 996 18.98 32.88 34.84
N ILE A 997 19.51 31.68 34.64
CA ILE A 997 20.33 31.35 33.47
C ILE A 997 19.40 31.11 32.25
N SER A 998 18.30 30.38 32.42
CA SER A 998 17.34 30.08 31.34
C SER A 998 16.67 31.33 30.78
N ASP A 999 16.29 32.30 31.62
CA ASP A 999 15.69 33.57 31.18
C ASP A 999 16.64 34.38 30.29
N LYS A 1000 17.95 34.33 30.58
CA LYS A 1000 18.99 34.94 29.75
C LYS A 1000 19.29 34.13 28.49
N MET A 1001 19.11 32.80 28.56
CA MET A 1001 19.45 31.88 27.48
C MET A 1001 18.60 32.11 26.22
N ASP A 1002 17.35 32.55 26.35
CA ASP A 1002 16.49 32.88 25.19
C ASP A 1002 17.13 33.97 24.30
N MET A 1003 17.66 35.03 24.92
CA MET A 1003 18.30 36.15 24.23
C MET A 1003 19.68 35.75 23.68
N VAL A 1004 20.42 34.92 24.42
CA VAL A 1004 21.73 34.39 23.99
C VAL A 1004 21.58 33.53 22.74
N LEU A 1005 20.67 32.54 22.77
CA LEU A 1005 20.39 31.66 21.64
C LEU A 1005 19.86 32.46 20.44
N GLN A 1006 18.90 33.36 20.65
CA GLN A 1006 18.38 34.24 19.59
C GLN A 1006 19.51 34.98 18.86
N LYS A 1007 20.38 35.66 19.62
CA LYS A 1007 21.49 36.44 19.04
C LYS A 1007 22.52 35.55 18.35
N MET A 1008 22.87 34.41 18.94
CA MET A 1008 23.85 33.48 18.38
C MET A 1008 23.36 32.80 17.11
N MET A 1009 22.09 32.41 17.04
CA MET A 1009 21.47 31.86 15.83
C MET A 1009 21.42 32.92 14.72
N GLN A 1010 21.08 34.17 15.04
CA GLN A 1010 21.11 35.30 14.09
C GLN A 1010 22.52 35.61 13.57
N SER A 1011 23.57 35.39 14.37
CA SER A 1011 24.96 35.61 13.96
C SER A 1011 25.67 34.35 13.42
N SER A 1012 24.95 33.25 13.18
CA SER A 1012 25.53 31.97 12.73
C SER A 1012 25.14 31.57 11.30
N VAL A 1013 24.40 32.43 10.60
CA VAL A 1013 23.90 32.28 9.22
C VAL A 1013 24.12 33.59 8.45
N GLU A 1014 24.16 33.54 7.12
CA GLU A 1014 24.26 34.76 6.30
C GLU A 1014 22.87 35.18 5.78
N GLY A 1015 22.42 36.38 6.15
CA GLY A 1015 21.09 36.88 5.76
C GLY A 1015 19.94 36.19 6.51
N ASP A 1016 19.06 35.48 5.79
CA ASP A 1016 17.82 34.88 6.30
C ASP A 1016 17.79 33.33 6.12
N GLU A 1017 18.95 32.68 6.00
CA GLU A 1017 19.04 31.23 5.76
C GLU A 1017 18.36 30.38 6.85
N LEU A 1018 17.64 29.36 6.41
CA LEU A 1018 16.93 28.43 7.26
C LEU A 1018 17.81 27.25 7.69
N THR A 1019 17.86 26.93 8.99
CA THR A 1019 18.63 25.81 9.58
C THR A 1019 17.77 24.99 10.54
N GLU A 1020 18.17 23.77 10.92
CA GLU A 1020 17.38 22.90 11.81
C GLU A 1020 17.02 23.56 13.17
N PRO A 1021 17.95 24.30 13.85
CA PRO A 1021 17.60 25.12 15.02
C PRO A 1021 16.58 26.22 14.73
N TRP A 1022 16.66 26.89 13.57
CA TRP A 1022 15.69 27.91 13.16
C TRP A 1022 14.32 27.30 12.87
N CYS A 1023 14.25 26.15 12.19
CA CYS A 1023 13.00 25.41 11.96
C CYS A 1023 12.28 25.16 13.29
N SER A 1024 12.94 24.51 14.25
CA SER A 1024 12.33 24.19 15.55
C SER A 1024 11.86 25.45 16.29
N ARG A 1025 12.64 26.52 16.27
CA ARG A 1025 12.34 27.79 16.95
C ARG A 1025 11.19 28.57 16.31
N VAL A 1026 11.10 28.61 14.98
CA VAL A 1026 9.99 29.28 14.25
C VAL A 1026 8.71 28.45 14.36
N ILE A 1027 8.79 27.13 14.20
CA ILE A 1027 7.59 26.27 14.21
C ILE A 1027 6.93 26.29 15.59
N SER A 1028 7.69 26.23 16.69
CA SER A 1028 7.11 26.33 18.04
C SER A 1028 6.50 27.69 18.35
N GLU A 1029 7.06 28.77 17.78
CA GLU A 1029 6.57 30.14 17.95
C GLU A 1029 5.27 30.39 17.16
N CYS A 1030 5.17 29.84 15.94
CA CYS A 1030 4.06 30.07 15.02
C CYS A 1030 2.94 29.01 15.06
N THR A 1031 3.18 27.82 15.63
CA THR A 1031 2.15 26.77 15.81
C THR A 1031 0.87 27.37 16.43
N PRO A 1032 -0.33 27.22 15.82
CA PRO A 1032 -1.51 27.98 16.22
C PRO A 1032 -1.92 27.83 17.69
N ALA A 1033 -2.52 28.89 18.25
CA ALA A 1033 -3.05 28.87 19.61
C ALA A 1033 -4.09 27.74 19.77
N PHE A 1034 -4.07 27.04 20.91
CA PHE A 1034 -4.96 25.92 21.23
C PHE A 1034 -4.87 24.70 20.29
N SER A 1035 -3.88 24.64 19.39
CA SER A 1035 -3.68 23.50 18.46
C SER A 1035 -2.84 22.35 19.05
N GLY A 1036 -2.73 21.26 18.29
CA GLY A 1036 -1.78 20.18 18.54
C GLY A 1036 -0.44 20.38 17.84
N LEU A 1037 0.66 20.01 18.50
CA LEU A 1037 2.00 19.94 17.92
C LEU A 1037 2.54 18.52 18.04
N PHE A 1038 2.61 17.79 16.92
CA PHE A 1038 3.13 16.43 16.89
C PHE A 1038 4.55 16.42 16.32
N VAL A 1039 5.53 15.97 17.10
CA VAL A 1039 6.95 16.08 16.75
C VAL A 1039 7.56 14.69 16.53
N GLY A 1040 8.11 14.48 15.34
CA GLY A 1040 8.80 13.27 14.93
C GLY A 1040 10.17 13.09 15.59
N ASN A 1041 10.68 11.86 15.51
CA ASN A 1041 11.97 11.48 16.09
C ASN A 1041 13.17 12.02 15.28
N SER A 1042 14.37 11.44 15.47
CA SER A 1042 15.64 11.96 14.92
C SER A 1042 16.02 13.35 15.49
N MET A 1043 16.60 14.26 14.70
CA MET A 1043 17.01 15.60 15.17
C MET A 1043 15.83 16.47 15.60
N VAL A 1044 14.70 16.44 14.89
CA VAL A 1044 13.56 17.36 15.09
C VAL A 1044 13.09 17.45 16.55
N ILE A 1045 12.87 16.33 17.24
CA ILE A 1045 12.50 16.34 18.66
C ILE A 1045 13.60 16.90 19.58
N ARG A 1046 14.87 16.68 19.23
CA ARG A 1046 16.03 17.17 20.01
C ARG A 1046 16.21 18.67 19.85
N ASP A 1047 15.99 19.20 18.65
CA ASP A 1047 16.10 20.63 18.37
C ASP A 1047 14.90 21.40 18.93
N MET A 1048 13.74 20.77 18.99
CA MET A 1048 12.59 21.25 19.75
C MET A 1048 12.88 21.25 21.27
N ASP A 1049 13.63 20.26 21.78
CA ASP A 1049 14.15 20.19 23.16
C ASP A 1049 15.48 20.95 23.40
N ALA A 1050 15.98 21.70 22.40
CA ALA A 1050 17.17 22.53 22.52
C ALA A 1050 16.87 24.02 22.29
N PHE A 1051 16.21 24.35 21.18
CA PHE A 1051 16.02 25.71 20.65
C PHE A 1051 14.56 26.16 20.57
N GLY A 1052 13.62 25.21 20.66
CA GLY A 1052 12.18 25.46 20.65
C GLY A 1052 11.74 26.48 21.71
N ARG A 1053 10.93 27.44 21.27
CA ARG A 1053 10.51 28.64 22.01
C ARG A 1053 8.98 28.72 22.06
N GLY A 1054 8.42 28.95 23.24
CA GLY A 1054 6.96 29.09 23.40
C GLY A 1054 6.38 30.37 22.79
N ARG A 1055 5.09 30.32 22.45
CA ARG A 1055 4.37 31.41 21.75
C ARG A 1055 4.49 32.77 22.43
N ALA A 1056 4.51 33.83 21.63
CA ALA A 1056 4.59 35.21 22.13
C ALA A 1056 3.37 35.62 22.98
N ASP A 1057 2.16 35.25 22.55
CA ASP A 1057 0.88 35.49 23.27
C ASP A 1057 0.74 34.69 24.58
N GLY A 1058 1.46 33.56 24.69
CA GLY A 1058 1.39 32.65 25.82
C GLY A 1058 0.27 31.60 25.76
N MET A 1059 -0.46 31.52 24.64
CA MET A 1059 -1.54 30.54 24.48
C MET A 1059 -0.99 29.11 24.46
N HIS A 1060 -1.73 28.18 25.08
CA HIS A 1060 -1.29 26.80 25.25
C HIS A 1060 -1.41 25.97 23.97
N VAL A 1061 -0.35 25.20 23.65
CA VAL A 1061 -0.32 24.17 22.61
C VAL A 1061 -0.17 22.78 23.24
N ARG A 1062 -0.86 21.77 22.69
CA ARG A 1062 -0.76 20.38 23.14
C ARG A 1062 0.30 19.65 22.34
N ILE A 1063 1.48 19.47 22.93
CA ILE A 1063 2.63 18.81 22.28
C ILE A 1063 2.74 17.32 22.61
N SER A 1064 3.14 16.50 21.64
CA SER A 1064 3.52 15.10 21.85
C SER A 1064 4.35 14.54 20.69
N GLY A 1065 4.78 13.27 20.80
CA GLY A 1065 5.52 12.55 19.76
C GLY A 1065 5.72 11.08 20.14
N ASN A 1066 6.05 10.22 19.19
CA ASN A 1066 6.22 8.78 19.42
C ASN A 1066 7.56 8.45 20.09
N ARG A 1067 7.65 8.68 21.41
CA ARG A 1067 8.86 8.52 22.23
C ARG A 1067 8.94 7.16 22.93
N GLY A 1068 7.98 6.25 22.74
CA GLY A 1068 7.93 4.92 23.33
C GLY A 1068 9.13 4.06 22.94
N ALA A 1069 9.21 3.74 21.64
CA ALA A 1069 10.30 3.05 20.96
C ALA A 1069 11.13 4.00 20.06
N SER A 1070 10.68 5.24 19.84
CA SER A 1070 11.39 6.29 19.05
C SER A 1070 11.50 6.05 17.54
N GLY A 1071 10.59 5.26 16.95
CA GLY A 1071 10.56 4.95 15.51
C GLY A 1071 10.37 6.18 14.60
N ILE A 1072 10.86 6.09 13.35
CA ILE A 1072 10.60 7.09 12.30
C ILE A 1072 9.35 6.77 11.48
N ASP A 1073 8.81 5.56 11.67
CA ASP A 1073 7.58 5.04 11.09
C ASP A 1073 6.34 5.59 11.80
N GLY A 1074 5.22 5.67 11.07
CA GLY A 1074 3.94 6.06 11.65
C GLY A 1074 3.81 7.51 12.12
N VAL A 1075 4.82 8.37 11.92
CA VAL A 1075 4.86 9.74 12.48
C VAL A 1075 3.72 10.60 11.93
N VAL A 1076 3.39 10.47 10.65
CA VAL A 1076 2.28 11.20 10.02
C VAL A 1076 0.95 10.62 10.51
N SER A 1077 0.82 9.30 10.50
CA SER A 1077 -0.35 8.55 10.99
C SER A 1077 -0.70 8.89 12.45
N SER A 1078 0.29 8.90 13.35
CA SER A 1078 0.09 9.31 14.75
C SER A 1078 -0.18 10.80 14.91
N GLY A 1079 0.42 11.68 14.09
CA GLY A 1079 0.08 13.10 14.09
C GLY A 1079 -1.37 13.38 13.69
N ILE A 1080 -1.88 12.67 12.66
CA ILE A 1080 -3.28 12.73 12.23
C ILE A 1080 -4.21 12.19 13.33
N GLY A 1081 -3.89 11.03 13.91
CA GLY A 1081 -4.66 10.45 15.02
C GLY A 1081 -4.69 11.33 16.27
N PHE A 1082 -3.59 12.05 16.54
CA PHE A 1082 -3.48 12.99 17.65
C PHE A 1082 -4.34 14.24 17.43
N GLY A 1083 -4.35 14.83 16.22
CA GLY A 1083 -5.26 15.94 15.88
C GLY A 1083 -6.74 15.55 15.97
N LEU A 1084 -7.08 14.36 15.48
CA LEU A 1084 -8.43 13.77 15.59
C LEU A 1084 -8.86 13.61 17.06
N GLY A 1085 -7.99 13.02 17.90
CA GLY A 1085 -8.27 12.85 19.33
C GLY A 1085 -8.38 14.17 20.11
N LEU A 1086 -7.63 15.20 19.71
CA LEU A 1086 -7.73 16.55 20.27
C LEU A 1086 -8.96 17.33 19.77
N ARG A 1087 -9.59 16.91 18.66
CA ARG A 1087 -10.64 17.67 17.93
C ARG A 1087 -10.22 19.12 17.64
N ARG A 1088 -8.96 19.27 17.23
CA ARG A 1088 -8.26 20.54 16.98
C ARG A 1088 -7.37 20.38 15.75
N GLU A 1089 -6.97 21.48 15.14
CA GLU A 1089 -5.95 21.43 14.09
C GLU A 1089 -4.60 20.98 14.66
N VAL A 1090 -3.75 20.39 13.81
CA VAL A 1090 -2.47 19.82 14.22
C VAL A 1090 -1.35 20.20 13.24
N THR A 1091 -0.23 20.63 13.81
CA THR A 1091 1.04 20.78 13.11
C THR A 1091 1.89 19.53 13.37
N ILE A 1092 2.25 18.80 12.32
CA ILE A 1092 3.07 17.58 12.38
C ILE A 1092 4.46 17.96 11.85
N VAL A 1093 5.51 17.85 12.67
CA VAL A 1093 6.87 18.24 12.30
C VAL A 1093 7.76 16.99 12.23
N LEU A 1094 8.41 16.75 11.10
CA LEU A 1094 9.24 15.56 10.91
C LEU A 1094 10.37 15.79 9.90
N GLY A 1095 11.37 14.93 9.91
CA GLY A 1095 12.40 14.89 8.87
C GLY A 1095 11.89 14.24 7.58
N ASP A 1096 12.48 14.61 6.46
CA ASP A 1096 12.31 13.99 5.12
C ASP A 1096 12.26 12.45 5.13
N MET A 1097 13.22 11.77 5.76
CA MET A 1097 13.29 10.32 5.85
C MET A 1097 12.15 9.70 6.68
N SER A 1098 11.64 10.43 7.69
CA SER A 1098 10.44 10.02 8.43
C SER A 1098 9.17 10.19 7.59
N LEU A 1099 9.10 11.23 6.75
CA LEU A 1099 7.99 11.38 5.81
C LEU A 1099 8.03 10.31 4.73
N LEU A 1100 9.20 9.97 4.17
CA LEU A 1100 9.35 8.86 3.21
C LEU A 1100 8.86 7.53 3.80
N HIS A 1101 9.09 7.28 5.09
CA HIS A 1101 8.68 6.05 5.75
C HIS A 1101 7.16 5.93 5.95
N ASP A 1102 6.43 7.05 6.07
CA ASP A 1102 4.98 7.11 6.31
C ASP A 1102 4.19 7.87 5.23
N LEU A 1103 4.78 7.99 4.02
CA LEU A 1103 4.30 8.87 2.93
C LEU A 1103 2.87 8.58 2.48
N ASN A 1104 2.46 7.31 2.57
CA ASN A 1104 1.12 6.85 2.20
C ASN A 1104 0.03 7.34 3.17
N ALA A 1105 0.37 7.74 4.40
CA ALA A 1105 -0.59 8.28 5.37
C ALA A 1105 -1.20 9.61 4.92
N LEU A 1106 -0.54 10.37 4.04
CA LEU A 1106 -1.07 11.59 3.44
C LEU A 1106 -2.39 11.34 2.66
N HIS A 1107 -2.62 10.12 2.15
CA HIS A 1107 -3.88 9.74 1.50
C HIS A 1107 -5.12 9.90 2.40
N LEU A 1108 -4.95 9.77 3.72
CA LEU A 1108 -6.04 9.94 4.69
C LEU A 1108 -6.64 11.35 4.62
N LEU A 1109 -5.78 12.35 4.38
CA LEU A 1109 -6.15 13.77 4.25
C LEU A 1109 -6.93 14.06 2.95
N ARG A 1110 -6.80 13.21 1.92
CA ARG A 1110 -7.56 13.30 0.67
C ARG A 1110 -9.00 12.80 0.80
N ARG A 1111 -9.30 11.97 1.80
CA ARG A 1111 -10.59 11.27 1.95
C ARG A 1111 -11.60 11.95 2.89
N GLY A 1112 -11.27 13.13 3.41
CA GLY A 1112 -12.24 13.94 4.13
C GLY A 1112 -13.34 14.49 3.20
N GLY A 1113 -14.59 14.13 3.46
CA GLY A 1113 -15.69 15.09 3.24
C GLY A 1113 -15.47 16.31 4.13
N ALA A 1114 -16.09 17.45 3.79
CA ALA A 1114 -15.78 18.77 4.38
C ALA A 1114 -16.00 18.92 5.90
N GLU A 1115 -16.49 17.88 6.58
CA GLU A 1115 -16.86 17.86 8.00
C GLU A 1115 -15.94 16.99 8.88
N ALA A 1116 -15.04 16.17 8.29
CA ALA A 1116 -14.43 15.04 8.98
C ALA A 1116 -13.08 15.30 9.69
N TRP A 1117 -12.29 16.28 9.22
CA TRP A 1117 -10.94 16.54 9.76
C TRP A 1117 -10.71 18.04 10.00
N HIS A 1118 -10.04 18.37 11.11
CA HIS A 1118 -9.48 19.71 11.32
C HIS A 1118 -8.25 19.92 10.42
N ARG A 1119 -7.80 21.18 10.24
CA ARG A 1119 -6.64 21.49 9.40
C ARG A 1119 -5.42 20.69 9.88
N VAL A 1120 -4.68 20.12 8.93
CA VAL A 1120 -3.40 19.45 9.18
C VAL A 1120 -2.32 20.20 8.41
N THR A 1121 -1.27 20.60 9.11
CA THR A 1121 -0.06 21.20 8.54
C THR A 1121 1.10 20.24 8.76
N VAL A 1122 1.66 19.68 7.68
CA VAL A 1122 2.86 18.82 7.74
C VAL A 1122 4.08 19.68 7.45
N VAL A 1123 4.97 19.87 8.41
CA VAL A 1123 6.23 20.61 8.23
C VAL A 1123 7.38 19.63 8.13
N VAL A 1124 7.98 19.57 6.94
CA VAL A 1124 9.08 18.66 6.63
C VAL A 1124 10.38 19.43 6.75
N VAL A 1125 11.24 19.06 7.69
CA VAL A 1125 12.63 19.53 7.72
C VAL A 1125 13.41 18.65 6.74
N ASN A 1126 13.64 19.16 5.53
CA ASN A 1126 14.37 18.45 4.47
C ASN A 1126 15.83 18.92 4.51
N ASN A 1127 16.72 18.03 4.96
CA ASN A 1127 18.17 18.21 4.99
C ASN A 1127 18.89 17.33 3.96
N GLY A 1128 18.15 16.43 3.30
CA GLY A 1128 18.67 15.52 2.30
C GLY A 1128 18.95 14.11 2.83
N GLY A 1129 18.59 13.76 4.06
CA GLY A 1129 18.64 12.39 4.56
C GLY A 1129 18.91 12.20 6.06
N GLY A 1130 19.97 11.44 6.38
CA GLY A 1130 20.24 10.89 7.71
C GLY A 1130 20.87 11.85 8.72
N GLY A 1131 20.55 13.14 8.72
CA GLY A 1131 21.34 14.20 9.38
C GLY A 1131 21.76 13.95 10.84
N ILE A 1132 20.96 13.24 11.64
CA ILE A 1132 21.32 12.87 13.03
C ILE A 1132 22.64 12.10 13.14
N PHE A 1133 23.00 11.27 12.16
CA PHE A 1133 24.19 10.44 12.27
C PHE A 1133 25.48 11.30 12.19
N SER A 1134 25.44 12.49 11.58
CA SER A 1134 26.57 13.44 11.60
C SER A 1134 26.83 14.06 12.99
N MET A 1135 25.87 13.98 13.91
CA MET A 1135 26.02 14.38 15.32
C MET A 1135 26.66 13.28 16.18
N LEU A 1136 26.80 12.06 15.65
CA LEU A 1136 27.41 10.91 16.33
C LEU A 1136 28.89 10.75 15.94
N PRO A 1137 29.71 10.03 16.72
CA PRO A 1137 31.13 9.81 16.40
C PRO A 1137 31.38 9.23 15.00
N ILE A 1138 30.46 8.41 14.48
CA ILE A 1138 30.53 7.82 13.13
C ILE A 1138 30.55 8.88 12.01
N GLY A 1139 30.00 10.08 12.22
CA GLY A 1139 30.05 11.20 11.27
C GLY A 1139 31.45 11.67 10.88
N LYS A 1140 32.49 11.27 11.65
CA LYS A 1140 33.90 11.53 11.34
C LYS A 1140 34.48 10.54 10.32
N HIS A 1141 33.84 9.40 10.10
CA HIS A 1141 34.32 8.30 9.24
C HIS A 1141 33.57 8.31 7.91
N ARG A 1142 33.83 9.33 7.09
CA ARG A 1142 33.04 9.66 5.87
C ARG A 1142 32.94 8.50 4.87
N ASP A 1143 33.95 7.65 4.82
CA ASP A 1143 34.07 6.44 3.99
C ASP A 1143 33.00 5.38 4.31
N VAL A 1144 32.72 5.15 5.59
CA VAL A 1144 31.63 4.26 6.06
C VAL A 1144 30.31 5.02 6.20
N PHE A 1145 30.36 6.30 6.53
CA PHE A 1145 29.21 7.14 6.83
C PHE A 1145 28.27 7.31 5.64
N SER A 1146 28.77 7.83 4.52
CA SER A 1146 27.92 8.25 3.40
C SER A 1146 27.21 7.12 2.64
N PRO A 1147 27.78 5.90 2.52
CA PRO A 1147 27.08 4.79 1.87
C PRO A 1147 25.90 4.19 2.65
N VAL A 1148 25.87 4.24 4.00
CA VAL A 1148 24.87 3.48 4.80
C VAL A 1148 24.19 4.24 5.96
N PHE A 1149 24.69 5.39 6.41
CA PHE A 1149 24.08 6.19 7.48
C PHE A 1149 23.49 7.51 6.98
N ASP A 1150 24.22 8.19 6.11
CA ASP A 1150 23.87 9.50 5.54
C ASP A 1150 22.63 9.41 4.62
N THR A 1151 22.45 8.25 3.97
CA THR A 1151 21.33 7.91 3.07
C THR A 1151 20.88 9.06 2.16
N PRO A 1152 21.81 9.72 1.42
CA PRO A 1152 21.54 11.02 0.81
C PRO A 1152 20.53 10.93 -0.34
N HIS A 1153 19.58 11.87 -0.38
CA HIS A 1153 18.54 11.93 -1.40
C HIS A 1153 18.26 13.35 -1.91
N SER A 1154 17.71 13.44 -3.12
CA SER A 1154 17.20 14.68 -3.74
C SER A 1154 15.68 14.64 -3.94
N VAL A 1155 14.96 14.13 -2.94
CA VAL A 1155 13.49 14.09 -2.96
C VAL A 1155 12.95 15.47 -2.57
N GLU A 1156 12.02 16.00 -3.37
CA GLU A 1156 11.12 17.09 -3.00
C GLU A 1156 9.68 16.54 -2.86
N PHE A 1157 8.94 16.98 -1.85
CA PHE A 1157 7.62 16.40 -1.52
C PHE A 1157 6.43 17.08 -2.21
N ARG A 1158 6.67 18.07 -3.10
CA ARG A 1158 5.63 18.69 -3.93
C ARG A 1158 4.75 17.66 -4.64
N HIS A 1159 5.35 16.66 -5.27
CA HIS A 1159 4.60 15.63 -6.02
C HIS A 1159 3.79 14.68 -5.13
N ALA A 1160 4.15 14.54 -3.85
CA ALA A 1160 3.28 13.87 -2.88
C ALA A 1160 2.06 14.75 -2.55
N CYS A 1161 2.24 16.06 -2.43
CA CYS A 1161 1.13 16.99 -2.23
C CYS A 1161 0.19 17.01 -3.43
N ASP A 1162 0.73 17.03 -4.66
CA ASP A 1162 -0.04 16.89 -5.91
C ASP A 1162 -0.85 15.58 -5.92
N MET A 1163 -0.22 14.46 -5.55
CA MET A 1163 -0.85 13.13 -5.49
C MET A 1163 -1.97 13.03 -4.45
N PHE A 1164 -1.83 13.70 -3.31
CA PHE A 1164 -2.79 13.63 -2.20
C PHE A 1164 -3.72 14.85 -2.07
N GLY A 1165 -3.61 15.84 -2.96
CA GLY A 1165 -4.49 17.02 -2.99
C GLY A 1165 -4.22 18.05 -1.90
N MET A 1166 -2.98 18.09 -1.36
CA MET A 1166 -2.57 19.04 -0.33
C MET A 1166 -2.00 20.33 -0.93
N GLN A 1167 -2.14 21.45 -0.23
CA GLN A 1167 -1.38 22.67 -0.57
C GLN A 1167 0.11 22.48 -0.27
N TYR A 1168 1.00 22.99 -1.12
CA TYR A 1168 2.45 22.85 -0.97
C TYR A 1168 3.17 24.20 -0.89
N HIS A 1169 4.04 24.35 0.11
CA HIS A 1169 4.93 25.50 0.24
C HIS A 1169 6.37 25.01 0.41
N GLY A 1170 7.25 25.30 -0.55
CA GLY A 1170 8.69 25.04 -0.43
C GLY A 1170 9.39 26.30 0.07
N VAL A 1171 10.04 26.25 1.23
CA VAL A 1171 10.64 27.41 1.90
C VAL A 1171 12.13 27.18 2.18
N ARG A 1172 12.94 28.24 2.01
CA ARG A 1172 14.41 28.22 2.13
C ARG A 1172 14.96 29.27 3.10
N SER A 1173 14.07 30.02 3.77
CA SER A 1173 14.44 31.16 4.62
C SER A 1173 13.59 31.21 5.89
N VAL A 1174 14.10 31.88 6.94
CA VAL A 1174 13.44 32.01 8.25
C VAL A 1174 12.15 32.83 8.15
N GLY A 1175 12.16 33.90 7.35
CA GLY A 1175 10.95 34.65 6.97
C GLY A 1175 9.94 33.79 6.22
N GLY A 1176 10.36 33.12 5.15
CA GLY A 1176 9.46 32.29 4.33
C GLY A 1176 8.77 31.16 5.11
N LEU A 1177 9.48 30.52 6.06
CA LEU A 1177 8.87 29.53 6.96
C LEU A 1177 7.85 30.17 7.91
N ARG A 1178 8.15 31.34 8.47
CA ARG A 1178 7.25 32.10 9.35
C ARG A 1178 5.97 32.50 8.61
N ASP A 1179 6.09 32.98 7.38
CA ASP A 1179 4.95 33.39 6.56
C ASP A 1179 4.08 32.20 6.13
N ALA A 1180 4.69 31.09 5.68
CA ALA A 1180 3.96 29.88 5.31
C ALA A 1180 3.23 29.21 6.49
N LEU A 1181 3.71 29.40 7.72
CA LEU A 1181 3.02 28.95 8.94
C LEU A 1181 1.88 29.89 9.32
N ASN A 1182 2.08 31.21 9.23
CA ASN A 1182 1.11 32.23 9.61
C ASN A 1182 0.00 32.48 8.58
N ASP A 1183 0.16 32.02 7.32
CA ASP A 1183 -0.93 32.05 6.34
C ASP A 1183 -2.19 31.36 6.90
N GLY A 1184 -3.27 32.13 7.05
CA GLY A 1184 -4.56 31.64 7.52
C GLY A 1184 -5.28 30.75 6.49
N GLY A 1185 -4.92 30.87 5.21
CA GLY A 1185 -5.46 30.07 4.11
C GLY A 1185 -6.90 30.42 3.70
N ASP A 1186 -7.41 31.61 4.04
CA ASP A 1186 -8.74 32.11 3.65
C ASP A 1186 -8.73 32.66 2.20
N GLY A 1187 -8.35 31.78 1.27
CA GLY A 1187 -8.15 32.09 -0.16
C GLY A 1187 -9.43 32.07 -1.00
N GLY A 1188 -10.32 33.05 -0.78
CA GLY A 1188 -11.29 33.56 -1.77
C GLY A 1188 -12.49 32.68 -2.20
N ASP A 1189 -12.34 31.36 -2.28
CA ASP A 1189 -13.39 30.43 -2.72
C ASP A 1189 -14.00 29.64 -1.56
N GLY A 1190 -15.33 29.49 -1.56
CA GLY A 1190 -16.13 28.93 -0.46
C GLY A 1190 -16.05 27.40 -0.28
N GLY A 1191 -14.84 26.82 -0.27
CA GLY A 1191 -14.64 25.35 -0.34
C GLY A 1191 -13.51 24.79 0.53
N GLY A 1192 -13.76 24.68 1.84
CA GLY A 1192 -13.05 23.77 2.76
C GLY A 1192 -11.62 24.15 3.17
N ARG A 1193 -11.32 24.07 4.48
CA ARG A 1193 -9.98 24.29 5.05
C ARG A 1193 -8.99 23.21 4.59
N ARG A 1194 -8.28 23.44 3.48
CA ARG A 1194 -7.36 22.45 2.89
C ARG A 1194 -6.19 22.11 3.83
N HIS A 1195 -5.80 20.83 3.83
CA HIS A 1195 -4.57 20.37 4.46
C HIS A 1195 -3.35 20.85 3.66
N ARG A 1196 -2.24 21.13 4.32
CA ARG A 1196 -1.03 21.69 3.70
C ARG A 1196 0.26 21.00 4.14
N MET A 1197 1.25 21.06 3.28
CA MET A 1197 2.65 20.75 3.59
C MET A 1197 3.50 22.01 3.46
N ILE A 1198 4.49 22.14 4.33
CA ILE A 1198 5.53 23.15 4.30
C ILE A 1198 6.86 22.40 4.30
N GLU A 1199 7.55 22.40 3.17
CA GLU A 1199 8.86 21.76 3.01
C GLU A 1199 9.95 22.80 3.28
N ALA A 1200 10.53 22.71 4.47
CA ALA A 1200 11.62 23.55 4.96
C ALA A 1200 12.96 22.93 4.54
N PHE A 1201 13.49 23.40 3.42
CA PHE A 1201 14.84 23.06 2.98
C PHE A 1201 15.85 23.82 3.83
N VAL A 1202 16.67 23.12 4.62
CA VAL A 1202 17.71 23.75 5.44
C VAL A 1202 19.00 23.99 4.63
N SER A 1203 19.80 24.97 5.05
CA SER A 1203 21.08 25.32 4.42
C SER A 1203 22.24 24.46 4.91
N GLY A 1204 23.21 24.23 4.00
CA GLY A 1204 24.43 23.47 4.26
C GLY A 1204 24.27 21.95 4.22
N ASP A 1205 25.39 21.22 4.32
CA ASP A 1205 25.39 19.76 4.47
C ASP A 1205 25.28 19.32 5.95
N HIS A 1206 24.99 18.04 6.19
CA HIS A 1206 24.85 17.47 7.54
C HIS A 1206 26.06 17.69 8.47
N GLY A 1207 27.28 17.78 7.93
CA GLY A 1207 28.50 18.11 8.67
C GLY A 1207 28.59 19.61 9.01
N SER A 1208 28.13 20.49 8.13
CA SER A 1208 28.01 21.93 8.40
C SER A 1208 26.94 22.22 9.48
N ASN A 1209 25.83 21.48 9.47
CA ASN A 1209 24.81 21.50 10.53
C ASN A 1209 25.37 20.97 11.87
N ALA A 1210 26.15 19.89 11.85
CA ALA A 1210 26.84 19.41 13.06
C ALA A 1210 27.86 20.44 13.60
N ALA A 1211 28.56 21.15 12.71
CA ALA A 1211 29.45 22.25 13.09
C ALA A 1211 28.67 23.47 13.64
N LEU A 1212 27.49 23.79 13.10
CA LEU A 1212 26.61 24.84 13.63
C LEU A 1212 26.19 24.52 15.07
N HIS A 1213 25.69 23.31 15.33
CA HIS A 1213 25.33 22.86 16.67
C HIS A 1213 26.50 22.91 17.65
N GLN A 1214 27.72 22.56 17.22
CA GLN A 1214 28.93 22.67 18.03
C GLN A 1214 29.30 24.13 18.33
N ARG A 1215 29.20 25.05 17.34
CA ARG A 1215 29.43 26.49 17.55
C ARG A 1215 28.43 27.09 18.54
N LEU A 1216 27.13 26.84 18.36
CA LEU A 1216 26.07 27.29 19.26
C LEU A 1216 26.31 26.76 20.69
N GLY A 1217 26.57 25.46 20.83
CA GLY A 1217 26.81 24.83 22.13
C GLY A 1217 28.05 25.36 22.85
N ALA A 1218 29.17 25.58 22.14
CA ALA A 1218 30.38 26.16 22.71
C ALA A 1218 30.16 27.61 23.18
N ALA A 1219 29.46 28.41 22.38
CA ALA A 1219 29.16 29.80 22.71
C ALA A 1219 28.20 29.92 23.91
N VAL A 1220 27.18 29.04 23.99
CA VAL A 1220 26.33 28.88 25.18
C VAL A 1220 27.17 28.48 26.39
N ALA A 1221 28.02 27.47 26.28
CA ALA A 1221 28.84 26.98 27.38
C ALA A 1221 29.76 28.06 27.97
N GLN A 1222 30.29 28.95 27.13
CA GLN A 1222 31.07 30.12 27.52
C GLN A 1222 30.22 31.13 28.31
N GLN A 1223 29.01 31.48 27.83
CA GLN A 1223 28.13 32.42 28.54
C GLN A 1223 27.70 31.90 29.91
N VAL A 1224 27.40 30.60 30.00
CA VAL A 1224 27.07 29.93 31.28
C VAL A 1224 28.27 29.91 32.22
N ALA A 1225 29.48 29.61 31.73
CA ALA A 1225 30.69 29.68 32.55
C ALA A 1225 30.97 31.11 33.06
N SER A 1226 30.78 32.13 32.21
CA SER A 1226 30.89 33.55 32.59
C SER A 1226 29.89 33.95 33.67
N PHE A 1227 28.66 33.41 33.66
CA PHE A 1227 27.68 33.62 34.73
C PHE A 1227 28.21 33.11 36.08
N PHE A 1228 28.74 31.88 36.14
CA PHE A 1228 29.28 31.31 37.38
C PHE A 1228 30.53 32.06 37.87
N ALA A 1229 31.45 32.44 36.97
CA ALA A 1229 32.60 33.27 37.31
C ALA A 1229 32.19 34.64 37.88
N GLY A 1230 31.16 35.28 37.30
CA GLY A 1230 30.57 36.53 37.80
C GLY A 1230 29.88 36.41 39.16
N GLN A 1231 29.35 35.24 39.51
CA GLN A 1231 28.89 34.97 40.88
C GLN A 1231 30.05 34.77 41.87
N GLY A 1232 31.15 34.16 41.43
CA GLY A 1232 32.39 34.03 42.22
C GLY A 1232 32.96 35.39 42.65
N THR A 1233 33.12 36.32 41.71
CA THR A 1233 33.59 37.69 41.99
C THR A 1233 32.60 38.52 42.81
N ARG A 1234 31.28 38.31 42.65
CA ARG A 1234 30.28 38.92 43.55
C ARG A 1234 30.28 38.33 44.96
N ARG A 1235 30.69 37.07 45.14
CA ARG A 1235 30.92 36.47 46.47
C ARG A 1235 32.19 37.01 47.10
N SER A 1236 33.33 37.06 46.41
CA SER A 1236 34.54 37.66 46.98
C SER A 1236 34.35 39.14 47.32
N ALA A 1237 33.62 39.92 46.50
CA ALA A 1237 33.26 41.30 46.81
C ALA A 1237 32.33 41.46 48.04
N ARG A 1238 31.55 40.44 48.42
CA ARG A 1238 30.74 40.43 49.67
C ARG A 1238 31.47 39.81 50.87
N CYS A 1239 32.45 38.96 50.64
CA CYS A 1239 33.32 38.39 51.67
C CYS A 1239 34.59 39.22 51.91
N GLY A 1240 34.84 40.27 51.12
CA GLY A 1240 35.96 41.23 51.25
C GLY A 1240 35.97 42.10 52.51
N ALA A 1241 35.31 41.65 53.58
CA ALA A 1241 35.33 42.21 54.91
C ALA A 1241 35.70 41.13 55.97
N GLY A 1242 36.61 40.21 55.60
CA GLY A 1242 37.12 39.17 56.51
C GLY A 1242 38.19 38.25 55.91
N ALA A 1243 39.46 38.51 56.27
CA ALA A 1243 40.61 37.60 56.32
C ALA A 1243 40.92 36.64 55.13
N GLY A 1244 41.92 37.03 54.31
CA GLY A 1244 43.21 36.33 54.12
C GLY A 1244 43.30 34.85 53.68
N ALA A 1245 44.09 34.63 52.61
CA ALA A 1245 44.63 33.33 52.10
C ALA A 1245 43.58 32.36 51.49
N ALA A 1246 43.93 31.40 50.62
CA ALA A 1246 45.24 30.99 50.08
C ALA A 1246 45.20 30.75 48.55
N GLU A 1247 46.25 30.17 47.97
CA GLU A 1247 46.54 30.07 46.52
C GLU A 1247 46.13 28.74 45.86
N GLU A 1248 46.30 28.67 44.52
CA GLU A 1248 46.21 27.47 43.66
C GLU A 1248 44.79 26.84 43.55
N TRP A 1249 44.42 26.02 42.55
CA TRP A 1249 45.15 25.18 41.60
C TRP A 1249 44.78 25.44 40.12
N THR A 1250 45.69 25.08 39.20
CA THR A 1250 45.41 25.00 37.76
C THR A 1250 45.95 23.71 37.14
N THR A 1251 45.06 22.84 36.63
CA THR A 1251 45.30 21.82 35.59
C THR A 1251 43.97 21.39 34.98
#